data_AF-A0A9W7E7C3-F1
#
_entry.id   AF-A0A9W7E7C3-F1
#
_cell.length_a   1.000
_cell.length_b   1.000
_cell.length_c   1.000
_cell.angle_alpha   90.00
_cell.angle_beta   90.00
_cell.angle_gamma   90.00
#
_symmetry.space_group_name_H-M   'P 1'
#
loop_
_entity.id
_entity.type
_entity.pdbx_description
1 polymer ?
#
loop_
_entity_poly.entity_id
_entity_poly.type
_entity_poly.pdbx_seq_one_letter_code
_entity_poly.pdbx_strand_id
1 'polypeptide(L)'
;MPSGAAVVPSSGPPAEGNNEPIIASLRRENEELKRKLTLNDNTKQFKADRTTRDDDGGTSADNLSLPSMGARLIVGDLEVVLAVLKEVMKPRSVPASLPVCDKTVGLTSADAVTLARGFDFLTKTSQNSEGEAVGAYLEHFPVMKKISEQQPLLEELLVFTSVRLAAAGKKYASIRLIFGVLLSTFDMLTDVYMLYSYYRAGESGFAVATLASLFSNIGVQLLLVFVQTRKQPKGRMFREMLYVLTFLKPGVDVYRVMLGVEKEVGSFADPKVEMFMAKGTELFAEAIPGAIIQSYAYLTGSGQTNAAAFSLVVSIFTAAFTSTGISFDKDLDHKGRVQSPDMYGYVPDGASRRAKVFILMFCISASQLAVKAMAVALCAVEGGSAVYVYLLGDMALFFAYKLWRRDFWYWIPVYGLSGIIISCITRIIFKAQVDFTAFLHACHPKELGGIYWAFTILSTPIVCFYLGHRYLVYVESDGGKARGLSMVLSAKQVYGTIGGLLTFQVAFFYLFLKSIPQKYIHTFYSTDTANDNSIGYFRDNNLDENKIEILGDNKFKWIKIQDEVIAWLNSKIPEWNEKQPEWWDVKTKATIPDWAVPDEELLKSIRDKGVERVIERRRSSIHYKVGMVDEDNFIDELEKQTDADAIRRRISALEMRREIAEHEV
;
A
#
# COMPACT_ATOMS: atom_id res chain seq x y z
N MET A 1 37.70 -36.76 23.75
CA MET A 1 37.83 -38.01 22.96
C MET A 1 36.47 -38.34 22.36
N PRO A 2 36.40 -38.78 21.10
CA PRO A 2 36.08 -37.91 19.95
C PRO A 2 34.87 -38.44 19.15
N SER A 3 34.27 -37.73 18.19
CA SER A 3 34.71 -37.58 16.79
C SER A 3 33.48 -37.03 16.03
N GLY A 4 33.52 -35.88 15.35
CA GLY A 4 33.94 -35.82 13.96
C GLY A 4 32.93 -35.00 13.15
N ALA A 5 32.99 -33.66 13.23
CA ALA A 5 32.30 -32.78 12.31
C ALA A 5 33.35 -32.26 11.31
N ALA A 6 33.22 -32.72 10.07
CA ALA A 6 34.11 -32.35 8.97
C ALA A 6 34.09 -30.83 8.76
N VAL A 7 35.29 -30.25 8.76
CA VAL A 7 35.56 -28.90 8.29
C VAL A 7 35.27 -28.85 6.80
N VAL A 8 34.19 -28.17 6.41
CA VAL A 8 33.98 -27.75 5.01
C VAL A 8 34.70 -26.41 4.84
N PRO A 9 35.60 -26.26 3.85
CA PRO A 9 36.42 -25.06 3.71
C PRO A 9 35.54 -23.84 3.37
N SER A 10 35.87 -22.71 4.00
CA SER A 10 35.31 -21.41 3.72
C SER A 10 35.60 -21.00 2.27
N SER A 11 34.61 -21.12 1.39
CA SER A 11 34.54 -20.27 0.21
C SER A 11 33.95 -18.93 0.64
N GLY A 12 34.72 -17.86 0.43
CA GLY A 12 34.27 -16.49 0.68
C GLY A 12 33.01 -16.14 -0.11
N PRO A 13 32.36 -15.00 0.20
CA PRO A 13 31.09 -14.63 -0.38
C PRO A 13 31.22 -14.46 -1.90
N PRO A 14 30.30 -14.99 -2.73
CA PRO A 14 30.22 -14.59 -4.11
C PRO A 14 29.75 -13.12 -4.15
N ALA A 15 30.56 -12.28 -4.79
CA ALA A 15 30.29 -10.86 -4.95
C ALA A 15 28.90 -10.59 -5.54
N GLU A 16 28.24 -9.56 -5.01
CA GLU A 16 26.94 -9.08 -5.48
C GLU A 16 26.96 -8.82 -7.00
N GLY A 17 25.97 -9.34 -7.70
CA GLY A 17 25.59 -8.88 -9.04
C GLY A 17 26.23 -9.57 -10.24
N ASN A 18 27.23 -10.46 -10.10
CA ASN A 18 27.81 -11.10 -11.28
C ASN A 18 27.08 -12.40 -11.65
N ASN A 19 26.03 -12.29 -12.47
CA ASN A 19 25.33 -13.43 -13.08
C ASN A 19 26.07 -14.00 -14.31
N GLU A 20 27.21 -13.41 -14.66
CA GLU A 20 28.10 -13.83 -15.74
C GLU A 20 28.59 -15.28 -15.63
N PRO A 21 28.85 -15.88 -14.45
CA PRO A 21 29.29 -17.28 -14.36
C PRO A 21 28.24 -18.28 -14.86
N ILE A 22 26.96 -18.01 -14.60
CA ILE A 22 25.82 -18.85 -15.03
C ILE A 22 25.61 -18.68 -16.54
N ILE A 23 25.63 -17.45 -17.03
CA ILE A 23 25.54 -17.14 -18.47
C ILE A 23 26.75 -17.71 -19.23
N ALA A 24 27.94 -17.70 -18.63
CA ALA A 24 29.15 -18.29 -19.19
C ALA A 24 29.09 -19.82 -19.22
N SER A 25 28.51 -20.45 -18.18
CA SER A 25 28.24 -21.89 -18.14
C SER A 25 27.33 -22.31 -19.29
N LEU A 26 26.18 -21.65 -19.45
CA LEU A 26 25.24 -21.92 -20.54
C LEU A 26 25.86 -21.65 -21.93
N ARG A 27 26.70 -20.61 -22.05
CA ARG A 27 27.44 -20.34 -23.29
C ARG A 27 28.45 -21.44 -23.61
N ARG A 28 29.17 -21.98 -22.61
CA ARG A 28 30.10 -23.10 -22.81
C ARG A 28 29.38 -24.37 -23.24
N GLU A 29 28.25 -24.66 -22.63
CA GLU A 29 27.44 -25.84 -22.95
C GLU A 29 26.83 -25.74 -24.36
N ASN A 30 26.41 -24.54 -24.77
CA ASN A 30 26.00 -24.24 -26.15
C ASN A 30 27.15 -24.41 -27.16
N GLU A 31 28.33 -23.88 -26.86
CA GLU A 31 29.52 -24.06 -27.72
C GLU A 31 29.96 -25.52 -27.80
N GLU A 32 29.79 -26.30 -26.73
CA GLU A 32 30.06 -27.73 -26.73
C GLU A 32 29.03 -28.51 -27.57
N LEU A 33 27.75 -28.16 -27.48
CA LEU A 33 26.68 -28.69 -28.34
C LEU A 33 26.93 -28.36 -29.82
N LYS A 34 27.32 -27.13 -30.15
CA LYS A 34 27.71 -26.72 -31.51
C LYS A 34 28.89 -27.53 -32.04
N ARG A 35 29.90 -27.79 -31.21
CA ARG A 35 31.06 -28.63 -31.57
C ARG A 35 30.65 -30.09 -31.81
N LYS A 36 29.81 -30.66 -30.94
CA LYS A 36 29.30 -32.04 -31.10
C LYS A 36 28.46 -32.21 -32.36
N LEU A 37 27.67 -31.19 -32.72
CA LEU A 37 26.86 -31.17 -33.95
C LEU A 37 27.73 -31.06 -35.23
N THR A 38 28.75 -30.18 -35.23
CA THR A 38 29.69 -30.06 -36.37
C THR A 38 30.58 -31.29 -36.56
N LEU A 39 31.00 -31.96 -35.47
CA LEU A 39 31.72 -33.23 -35.55
C LEU A 39 30.85 -34.35 -36.16
N ASN A 40 29.56 -34.39 -35.85
CA ASN A 40 28.64 -35.41 -36.35
C ASN A 40 28.33 -35.24 -37.85
N ASP A 41 28.24 -33.99 -38.32
CA ASP A 41 28.09 -33.68 -39.75
C ASP A 41 29.34 -34.04 -40.55
N ASN A 42 30.54 -33.72 -40.04
CA ASN A 42 31.81 -34.10 -40.69
C ASN A 42 32.00 -35.63 -40.76
N THR A 43 31.54 -36.37 -39.74
CA THR A 43 31.64 -37.84 -39.70
C THR A 43 30.68 -38.51 -40.68
N LYS A 44 29.51 -37.91 -40.94
CA LYS A 44 28.56 -38.36 -41.97
C LYS A 44 29.07 -38.07 -43.38
N GLN A 45 29.71 -36.92 -43.58
CA GLN A 45 30.32 -36.54 -44.86
C GLN A 45 31.50 -37.46 -45.22
N PHE A 46 32.33 -37.83 -44.23
CA PHE A 46 33.44 -38.78 -44.42
C PHE A 46 32.98 -40.23 -44.71
N LYS A 47 31.78 -40.63 -44.26
CA LYS A 47 31.18 -41.93 -44.62
C LYS A 47 30.53 -41.92 -46.00
N ALA A 48 29.94 -40.80 -46.43
CA ALA A 48 29.33 -40.65 -47.75
C ALA A 48 30.38 -40.70 -48.87
N ASP A 49 31.56 -40.10 -48.66
CA ASP A 49 32.66 -40.06 -49.63
C ASP A 49 33.33 -41.42 -49.90
N ARG A 50 33.09 -42.43 -49.04
CA ARG A 50 33.57 -43.81 -49.26
C ARG A 50 32.60 -44.68 -50.07
N THR A 51 31.35 -44.25 -50.25
CA THR A 51 30.28 -45.08 -50.85
C THR A 51 29.88 -44.68 -52.26
N THR A 52 30.52 -43.70 -52.88
CA THR A 52 30.22 -43.27 -54.26
C THR A 52 31.42 -43.46 -55.19
N ARG A 53 31.68 -44.73 -55.54
CA ARG A 53 32.24 -45.15 -56.83
C ARG A 53 31.44 -46.38 -57.22
N ASP A 54 30.50 -46.17 -58.14
CA ASP A 54 29.93 -47.10 -59.11
C ASP A 54 28.42 -46.83 -59.33
N ASP A 55 28.12 -46.53 -60.60
CA ASP A 55 26.88 -46.64 -61.37
C ASP A 55 25.68 -45.66 -61.19
N ASP A 56 25.61 -44.74 -62.16
CA ASP A 56 24.51 -44.32 -63.05
C ASP A 56 23.03 -44.31 -62.59
N GLY A 57 22.42 -43.11 -62.77
CA GLY A 57 21.12 -42.98 -63.42
C GLY A 57 19.96 -42.37 -62.61
N GLY A 58 19.60 -41.12 -62.92
CA GLY A 58 18.21 -40.68 -63.05
C GLY A 58 17.43 -40.15 -61.82
N THR A 59 17.20 -38.83 -61.84
CA THR A 59 16.04 -38.07 -61.30
C THR A 59 15.87 -37.86 -59.78
N SER A 60 15.39 -36.65 -59.46
CA SER A 60 14.79 -36.17 -58.20
C SER A 60 15.71 -35.35 -57.29
N ALA A 61 15.47 -34.04 -57.32
CA ALA A 61 15.78 -33.11 -56.25
C ALA A 61 14.91 -33.49 -55.04
N ASP A 62 15.51 -34.12 -54.03
CA ASP A 62 15.10 -34.08 -52.63
C ASP A 62 16.09 -34.90 -51.84
N ASN A 63 16.98 -34.23 -51.09
CA ASN A 63 17.67 -34.77 -49.92
C ASN A 63 18.53 -33.68 -49.28
N LEU A 64 17.89 -32.60 -48.79
CA LEU A 64 18.51 -31.80 -47.74
C LEU A 64 18.27 -32.54 -46.42
N SER A 65 19.29 -33.29 -46.00
CA SER A 65 19.23 -34.18 -44.83
C SER A 65 18.65 -33.50 -43.56
N LEU A 66 17.67 -34.19 -42.95
CA LEU A 66 16.98 -33.85 -41.70
C LEU A 66 17.85 -33.44 -40.47
N PRO A 67 19.14 -33.81 -40.31
CA PRO A 67 19.91 -33.42 -39.12
C PRO A 67 20.23 -31.93 -39.01
N SER A 68 20.32 -31.21 -40.15
CA SER A 68 20.75 -29.81 -40.20
C SER A 68 19.67 -28.81 -39.74
N MET A 69 18.40 -29.18 -39.88
CA MET A 69 17.25 -28.34 -39.52
C MET A 69 16.93 -28.41 -38.03
N GLY A 70 17.11 -29.58 -37.39
CA GLY A 70 17.05 -29.74 -35.93
C GLY A 70 18.20 -29.03 -35.20
N ALA A 71 19.40 -29.03 -35.78
CA ALA A 71 20.57 -28.33 -35.23
C ALA A 71 20.45 -26.79 -35.26
N ARG A 72 19.80 -26.23 -36.31
CA ARG A 72 19.51 -24.78 -36.39
C ARG A 72 18.38 -24.35 -35.44
N LEU A 73 17.42 -25.22 -35.15
CA LEU A 73 16.33 -24.93 -34.20
C LEU A 73 16.87 -24.78 -32.76
N ILE A 74 17.72 -25.71 -32.31
CA ILE A 74 18.28 -25.73 -30.94
C ILE A 74 19.10 -24.47 -30.61
N VAL A 75 19.82 -23.90 -31.58
CA VAL A 75 20.65 -22.71 -31.36
C VAL A 75 19.81 -21.42 -31.31
N GLY A 76 18.74 -21.33 -32.11
CA GLY A 76 17.84 -20.17 -32.14
C GLY A 76 17.00 -20.03 -30.87
N ASP A 77 16.50 -21.15 -30.34
CA ASP A 77 15.66 -21.16 -29.14
C ASP A 77 16.45 -20.76 -27.88
N LEU A 78 17.74 -21.09 -27.82
CA LEU A 78 18.61 -20.75 -26.69
C LEU A 78 18.99 -19.27 -26.65
N GLU A 79 19.11 -18.61 -27.80
CA GLU A 79 19.30 -17.15 -27.86
C GLU A 79 18.06 -16.39 -27.39
N VAL A 80 16.87 -16.88 -27.74
CA VAL A 80 15.58 -16.35 -27.25
C VAL A 80 15.47 -16.51 -25.74
N VAL A 81 15.76 -17.71 -25.20
CA VAL A 81 15.76 -17.98 -23.76
C VAL A 81 16.74 -17.06 -23.02
N LEU A 82 17.96 -16.88 -23.54
CA LEU A 82 18.94 -15.97 -22.95
C LEU A 82 18.49 -14.51 -22.99
N ALA A 83 17.80 -14.08 -24.05
CA ALA A 83 17.24 -12.73 -24.14
C ALA A 83 16.12 -12.53 -23.10
N VAL A 84 15.19 -13.48 -22.98
CA VAL A 84 14.11 -13.47 -21.99
C VAL A 84 14.68 -13.49 -20.58
N LEU A 85 15.62 -14.39 -20.26
CA LEU A 85 16.24 -14.47 -18.93
C LEU A 85 17.01 -13.21 -18.57
N LYS A 86 17.80 -12.64 -19.51
CA LYS A 86 18.46 -11.34 -19.29
C LYS A 86 17.45 -10.25 -18.94
N GLU A 87 16.30 -10.27 -19.60
CA GLU A 87 15.22 -9.35 -19.30
C GLU A 87 14.58 -9.66 -17.94
N VAL A 88 14.25 -10.91 -17.62
CA VAL A 88 13.70 -11.34 -16.32
C VAL A 88 14.62 -10.94 -15.16
N MET A 89 15.93 -11.08 -15.34
CA MET A 89 16.92 -10.76 -14.33
C MET A 89 17.11 -9.25 -14.13
N LYS A 90 16.54 -8.40 -15.00
CA LYS A 90 16.50 -6.95 -14.76
C LYS A 90 15.42 -6.65 -13.72
N PRO A 91 15.73 -5.83 -12.69
CA PRO A 91 14.73 -5.41 -11.72
C PRO A 91 13.63 -4.59 -12.40
N ARG A 92 12.42 -5.16 -12.50
CA ARG A 92 11.25 -4.59 -13.18
C ARG A 92 9.97 -4.63 -12.34
N SER A 93 8.99 -3.88 -12.79
CA SER A 93 7.68 -3.68 -12.19
C SER A 93 6.80 -4.70 -12.82
N VAL A 94 5.99 -5.30 -11.99
CA VAL A 94 4.88 -6.09 -12.48
C VAL A 94 4.00 -5.19 -13.33
N PRO A 95 3.72 -5.57 -14.60
CA PRO A 95 2.78 -4.82 -15.42
C PRO A 95 1.39 -4.79 -14.77
N ALA A 96 0.61 -3.76 -15.09
CA ALA A 96 -0.76 -3.56 -14.62
C ALA A 96 -1.71 -4.67 -15.06
N SER A 97 -1.50 -5.19 -16.26
CA SER A 97 -2.25 -6.29 -16.86
C SER A 97 -1.28 -7.33 -17.40
N LEU A 98 -1.75 -8.58 -17.49
CA LEU A 98 -0.99 -9.68 -18.04
C LEU A 98 -0.67 -9.39 -19.52
N PRO A 99 0.61 -9.25 -19.92
CA PRO A 99 0.98 -9.01 -21.30
C PRO A 99 0.62 -10.21 -22.19
N VAL A 100 0.29 -9.93 -23.45
CA VAL A 100 -0.02 -10.95 -24.46
C VAL A 100 1.12 -11.03 -25.48
N CYS A 101 1.52 -12.24 -25.84
CA CYS A 101 2.52 -12.49 -26.89
C CYS A 101 2.15 -13.77 -27.65
N ASP A 102 1.56 -13.61 -28.84
CA ASP A 102 1.03 -14.73 -29.64
C ASP A 102 2.00 -15.27 -30.69
N LYS A 103 3.19 -14.67 -30.80
CA LYS A 103 4.23 -15.13 -31.74
C LYS A 103 4.70 -16.51 -31.33
N THR A 104 5.01 -17.38 -32.30
CA THR A 104 5.53 -18.74 -32.07
C THR A 104 6.96 -18.96 -32.57
N VAL A 105 7.46 -18.07 -33.45
CA VAL A 105 8.83 -18.09 -34.04
C VAL A 105 9.26 -16.64 -34.32
N GLY A 106 10.57 -16.35 -34.31
CA GLY A 106 11.11 -15.05 -34.74
C GLY A 106 10.98 -13.94 -33.69
N LEU A 107 11.36 -14.21 -32.45
CA LEU A 107 11.26 -13.25 -31.36
C LEU A 107 12.28 -12.10 -31.50
N THR A 108 11.78 -10.89 -31.34
CA THR A 108 12.57 -9.67 -31.26
C THR A 108 12.93 -9.34 -29.81
N SER A 109 13.89 -8.43 -29.59
CA SER A 109 14.22 -7.92 -28.25
C SER A 109 13.01 -7.31 -27.52
N ALA A 110 12.03 -6.77 -28.25
CA ALA A 110 10.79 -6.25 -27.68
C ALA A 110 9.88 -7.37 -27.16
N ASP A 111 9.81 -8.51 -27.89
CA ASP A 111 9.02 -9.68 -27.48
C ASP A 111 9.62 -10.32 -26.21
N ALA A 112 10.95 -10.35 -26.09
CA ALA A 112 11.63 -10.81 -24.88
C ALA A 112 11.27 -9.95 -23.65
N VAL A 113 11.13 -8.63 -23.81
CA VAL A 113 10.65 -7.74 -22.74
C VAL A 113 9.20 -8.07 -22.36
N THR A 114 8.33 -8.31 -23.34
CA THR A 114 6.92 -8.67 -23.12
C THR A 114 6.79 -9.99 -22.36
N LEU A 115 7.48 -11.04 -22.82
CA LEU A 115 7.51 -12.34 -22.15
C LEU A 115 8.01 -12.21 -20.72
N ALA A 116 9.14 -11.51 -20.53
CA ALA A 116 9.72 -11.34 -19.22
C ALA A 116 8.85 -10.47 -18.30
N ARG A 117 8.03 -9.54 -18.83
CA ARG A 117 7.00 -8.82 -18.07
C ARG A 117 5.83 -9.72 -17.68
N GLY A 118 5.43 -10.65 -18.53
CA GLY A 118 4.44 -11.67 -18.20
C GLY A 118 4.93 -12.65 -17.14
N PHE A 119 6.22 -13.01 -17.20
CA PHE A 119 6.89 -13.76 -16.15
C PHE A 119 6.84 -13.03 -14.81
N ASP A 120 7.24 -11.76 -14.80
CA ASP A 120 7.15 -10.90 -13.61
C ASP A 120 5.71 -10.77 -13.10
N PHE A 121 4.71 -10.73 -13.99
CA PHE A 121 3.30 -10.73 -13.59
C PHE A 121 2.94 -12.02 -12.87
N LEU A 122 3.03 -13.16 -13.55
CA LEU A 122 2.52 -14.43 -13.04
C LEU A 122 3.27 -14.92 -11.80
N THR A 123 4.60 -14.74 -11.75
CA THR A 123 5.41 -15.11 -10.57
C THR A 123 5.14 -14.24 -9.35
N LYS A 124 4.65 -13.00 -9.53
CA LYS A 124 4.39 -12.08 -8.42
C LYS A 124 2.90 -11.96 -8.06
N THR A 125 1.99 -12.29 -9.00
CA THR A 125 0.53 -12.39 -8.79
C THR A 125 0.10 -13.68 -8.16
N SER A 126 0.80 -14.76 -8.45
CA SER A 126 0.44 -16.08 -7.95
C SER A 126 0.48 -16.10 -6.42
N GLN A 127 -0.58 -16.64 -5.81
CA GLN A 127 -0.57 -16.97 -4.38
C GLN A 127 0.08 -18.34 -4.12
N ASN A 128 0.44 -19.04 -5.19
CA ASN A 128 0.90 -20.42 -5.16
C ASN A 128 2.44 -20.47 -5.09
N SER A 129 2.97 -21.70 -5.02
CA SER A 129 4.42 -21.90 -5.01
C SER A 129 5.08 -21.27 -6.26
N GLU A 130 6.33 -20.84 -6.12
CA GLU A 130 7.11 -20.27 -7.24
C GLU A 130 7.13 -21.21 -8.46
N GLY A 131 7.10 -22.52 -8.23
CA GLY A 131 6.96 -23.55 -9.27
C GLY A 131 5.64 -23.47 -10.02
N GLU A 132 4.52 -23.41 -9.31
CA GLU A 132 3.19 -23.28 -9.91
C GLU A 132 3.00 -21.97 -10.66
N ALA A 133 3.59 -20.89 -10.16
CA ALA A 133 3.56 -19.59 -10.82
C ALA A 133 4.33 -19.59 -12.15
N VAL A 134 5.46 -20.33 -12.21
CA VAL A 134 6.19 -20.58 -13.46
C VAL A 134 5.41 -21.51 -14.37
N GLY A 135 4.72 -22.51 -13.84
CA GLY A 135 3.80 -23.37 -14.60
C GLY A 135 2.72 -22.56 -15.31
N ALA A 136 2.03 -21.68 -14.58
CA ALA A 136 1.04 -20.76 -15.14
C ALA A 136 1.64 -19.83 -16.21
N TYR A 137 2.89 -19.38 -16.04
CA TYR A 137 3.62 -18.63 -17.05
C TYR A 137 3.87 -19.42 -18.34
N LEU A 138 4.29 -20.68 -18.22
CA LEU A 138 4.50 -21.52 -19.38
C LEU A 138 3.17 -21.76 -20.11
N GLU A 139 2.09 -22.04 -19.39
CA GLU A 139 0.77 -22.22 -20.00
C GLU A 139 0.27 -20.97 -20.73
N HIS A 140 0.49 -19.79 -20.17
CA HIS A 140 0.05 -18.53 -20.76
C HIS A 140 0.86 -18.12 -22.00
N PHE A 141 2.14 -18.51 -22.09
CA PHE A 141 3.00 -18.18 -23.23
C PHE A 141 3.40 -19.44 -24.02
N PRO A 142 2.68 -19.79 -25.11
CA PRO A 142 2.89 -21.03 -25.87
C PRO A 142 4.32 -21.20 -26.41
N VAL A 143 5.02 -20.12 -26.73
CA VAL A 143 6.46 -20.16 -27.09
C VAL A 143 7.29 -20.73 -25.96
N MET A 144 7.08 -20.23 -24.75
CA MET A 144 7.88 -20.62 -23.60
C MET A 144 7.57 -22.04 -23.18
N LYS A 145 6.30 -22.47 -23.30
CA LYS A 145 5.90 -23.87 -23.14
C LYS A 145 6.57 -24.80 -24.14
N LYS A 146 6.54 -24.44 -25.42
CA LYS A 146 7.15 -25.26 -26.47
C LYS A 146 8.66 -25.39 -26.26
N ILE A 147 9.32 -24.31 -25.83
CA ILE A 147 10.76 -24.35 -25.52
C ILE A 147 11.02 -25.15 -24.24
N SER A 148 10.16 -25.06 -23.20
CA SER A 148 10.34 -25.83 -21.96
C SER A 148 10.12 -27.33 -22.17
N GLU A 149 9.18 -27.72 -23.04
CA GLU A 149 8.96 -29.12 -23.46
C GLU A 149 10.17 -29.69 -24.21
N GLN A 150 10.88 -28.85 -24.97
CA GLN A 150 12.10 -29.23 -25.69
C GLN A 150 13.36 -29.18 -24.81
N GLN A 151 13.36 -28.34 -23.78
CA GLN A 151 14.48 -28.09 -22.87
C GLN A 151 13.98 -28.10 -21.42
N PRO A 152 13.95 -29.26 -20.76
CA PRO A 152 13.44 -29.40 -19.39
C PRO A 152 14.14 -28.48 -18.37
N LEU A 153 15.41 -28.12 -18.63
CA LEU A 153 16.22 -27.22 -17.80
C LEU A 153 15.64 -25.78 -17.73
N LEU A 154 14.83 -25.36 -18.71
CA LEU A 154 14.29 -24.00 -18.77
C LEU A 154 13.34 -23.73 -17.61
N GLU A 155 12.46 -24.67 -17.30
CA GLU A 155 11.49 -24.53 -16.20
C GLU A 155 12.21 -24.41 -14.86
N GLU A 156 13.19 -25.29 -14.60
CA GLU A 156 14.02 -25.22 -13.38
C GLU A 156 14.75 -23.88 -13.25
N LEU A 157 15.29 -23.36 -14.36
CA LEU A 157 16.00 -22.09 -14.37
C LEU A 157 15.08 -20.89 -14.14
N LEU A 158 13.86 -20.94 -14.66
CA LEU A 158 12.81 -19.94 -14.42
C LEU A 158 12.38 -19.96 -12.95
N VAL A 159 12.11 -21.13 -12.37
CA VAL A 159 11.80 -21.29 -10.94
C VAL A 159 12.95 -20.79 -10.05
N PHE A 160 14.19 -21.15 -10.38
CA PHE A 160 15.36 -20.65 -9.65
C PHE A 160 15.47 -19.13 -9.71
N THR A 161 15.20 -18.55 -10.88
CA THR A 161 15.26 -17.10 -11.10
C THR A 161 14.17 -16.38 -10.33
N SER A 162 12.95 -16.91 -10.30
CA SER A 162 11.84 -16.31 -9.56
C SER A 162 12.10 -16.32 -8.05
N VAL A 163 12.56 -17.45 -7.50
CA VAL A 163 12.99 -17.59 -6.09
C VAL A 163 14.09 -16.57 -5.75
N ARG A 164 15.10 -16.40 -6.61
CA ARG A 164 16.18 -15.42 -6.38
C ARG A 164 15.69 -13.98 -6.42
N LEU A 165 14.81 -13.63 -7.35
CA LEU A 165 14.24 -12.30 -7.46
C LEU A 165 13.35 -11.96 -6.25
N ALA A 166 12.54 -12.92 -5.81
CA ALA A 166 11.75 -12.80 -4.59
C ALA A 166 12.64 -12.58 -3.36
N ALA A 167 13.74 -13.34 -3.24
CA ALA A 167 14.72 -13.17 -2.16
C ALA A 167 15.41 -11.79 -2.17
N ALA A 168 15.80 -11.29 -3.35
CA ALA A 168 16.40 -9.95 -3.48
C ALA A 168 15.40 -8.83 -3.11
N GLY A 169 14.14 -8.96 -3.53
CA GLY A 169 13.06 -8.05 -3.12
C GLY A 169 12.84 -8.05 -1.61
N LYS A 170 12.77 -9.24 -1.01
CA LYS A 170 12.67 -9.43 0.45
C LYS A 170 13.86 -8.80 1.19
N LYS A 171 15.11 -8.93 0.68
CA LYS A 171 16.31 -8.32 1.28
C LYS A 171 16.19 -6.80 1.35
N TYR A 172 15.80 -6.15 0.25
CA TYR A 172 15.65 -4.69 0.21
C TYR A 172 14.56 -4.19 1.17
N ALA A 173 13.38 -4.80 1.12
CA ALA A 173 12.28 -4.46 2.03
C ALA A 173 12.70 -4.64 3.50
N SER A 174 13.43 -5.73 3.80
CA SER A 174 13.92 -6.02 5.15
C SER A 174 14.91 -4.97 5.65
N ILE A 175 15.94 -4.61 4.88
CA ILE A 175 16.91 -3.58 5.29
C ILE A 175 16.22 -2.27 5.66
N ARG A 176 15.26 -1.84 4.84
CA ARG A 176 14.53 -0.60 5.08
C ARG A 176 13.64 -0.69 6.32
N LEU A 177 12.94 -1.81 6.53
CA LEU A 177 12.13 -2.01 7.73
C LEU A 177 13.00 -2.04 9.00
N ILE A 178 14.18 -2.67 8.99
CA ILE A 178 15.16 -2.62 10.09
C ILE A 178 15.59 -1.18 10.36
N PHE A 179 15.91 -0.42 9.30
CA PHE A 179 16.28 0.98 9.42
C PHE A 179 15.14 1.81 10.04
N GLY A 180 13.88 1.52 9.69
CA GLY A 180 12.71 2.14 10.31
C GLY A 180 12.58 1.84 11.81
N VAL A 181 12.88 0.61 12.25
CA VAL A 181 12.90 0.26 13.69
C VAL A 181 14.02 0.99 14.42
N LEU A 182 15.21 1.08 13.82
CA LEU A 182 16.33 1.82 14.39
C LEU A 182 15.99 3.29 14.57
N LEU A 183 15.42 3.93 13.53
CA LEU A 183 14.96 5.33 13.62
C LEU A 183 13.90 5.52 14.72
N SER A 184 12.91 4.64 14.80
CA SER A 184 11.89 4.65 15.86
C SER A 184 12.49 4.55 17.27
N THR A 185 13.57 3.78 17.42
CA THR A 185 14.28 3.65 18.70
C THR A 185 15.06 4.92 19.04
N PHE A 186 15.71 5.54 18.05
CA PHE A 186 16.37 6.82 18.24
C PHE A 186 15.39 7.93 18.61
N ASP A 187 14.22 7.97 17.95
CA ASP A 187 13.14 8.93 18.22
C ASP A 187 12.67 8.85 19.68
N MET A 188 12.40 7.62 20.15
CA MET A 188 12.07 7.35 21.56
C MET A 188 13.15 7.86 22.52
N LEU A 189 14.44 7.64 22.21
CA LEU A 189 15.54 8.12 23.04
C LEU A 189 15.63 9.65 23.05
N THR A 190 15.41 10.30 21.90
CA THR A 190 15.40 11.76 21.80
C THR A 190 14.22 12.37 22.55
N ASP A 191 13.05 11.72 22.54
CA ASP A 191 11.88 12.19 23.30
C ASP A 191 12.10 12.08 24.81
N VAL A 192 12.71 11.00 25.31
CA VAL A 192 13.11 10.87 26.71
C VAL A 192 14.13 11.96 27.11
N TYR A 193 15.10 12.22 26.24
CA TYR A 193 16.07 13.30 26.47
C TYR A 193 15.38 14.67 26.54
N MET A 194 14.46 14.96 25.61
CA MET A 194 13.73 16.22 25.59
C MET A 194 12.83 16.37 26.82
N LEU A 195 12.15 15.31 27.23
CA LEU A 195 11.35 15.31 28.47
C LEU A 195 12.21 15.64 29.69
N TYR A 196 13.37 14.99 29.82
CA TYR A 196 14.32 15.28 30.91
C TYR A 196 14.82 16.73 30.85
N SER A 197 15.13 17.22 29.64
CA SER A 197 15.58 18.59 29.40
C SER A 197 14.53 19.62 29.83
N TYR A 198 13.26 19.43 29.44
CA TYR A 198 12.16 20.30 29.84
C TYR A 198 11.92 20.29 31.34
N TYR A 199 11.95 19.11 31.97
CA TYR A 199 11.81 19.01 33.43
C TYR A 199 12.92 19.75 34.16
N ARG A 200 14.18 19.56 33.74
CA ARG A 200 15.35 20.23 34.32
C ARG A 200 15.31 21.74 34.12
N ALA A 201 14.78 22.20 32.99
CA ALA A 201 14.62 23.62 32.69
C ALA A 201 13.46 24.29 33.45
N GLY A 202 12.66 23.53 34.22
CA GLY A 202 11.45 24.04 34.90
C GLY A 202 10.27 24.28 33.96
N GLU A 203 10.38 23.83 32.71
CA GLU A 203 9.41 24.03 31.63
C GLU A 203 8.31 22.95 31.68
N SER A 204 7.59 22.92 32.80
CA SER A 204 6.61 21.87 33.12
C SER A 204 5.52 21.70 32.06
N GLY A 205 5.10 22.77 31.39
CA GLY A 205 4.10 22.72 30.33
C GLY A 205 4.52 21.84 29.15
N PHE A 206 5.76 22.01 28.66
CA PHE A 206 6.30 21.22 27.56
C PHE A 206 6.50 19.76 27.97
N ALA A 207 7.02 19.52 29.18
CA ALA A 207 7.18 18.17 29.72
C ALA A 207 5.85 17.41 29.81
N VAL A 208 4.80 18.06 30.33
CA VAL A 208 3.46 17.47 30.43
C VAL A 208 2.86 17.20 29.05
N ALA A 209 3.04 18.11 28.10
CA ALA A 209 2.56 17.91 26.73
C ALA A 209 3.22 16.73 26.03
N THR A 210 4.56 16.58 26.15
CA THR A 210 5.30 15.43 25.62
C THR A 210 4.86 14.13 26.27
N LEU A 211 4.68 14.10 27.60
CA LEU A 211 4.15 12.91 28.30
C LEU A 211 2.73 12.56 27.85
N ALA A 212 1.85 13.55 27.69
CA ALA A 212 0.48 13.33 27.23
C ALA A 212 0.45 12.72 25.83
N SER A 213 1.32 13.17 24.93
CA SER A 213 1.53 12.61 23.59
C SER A 213 1.93 11.12 23.66
N LEU A 214 2.97 10.81 24.44
CA LEU A 214 3.47 9.45 24.64
C LEU A 214 2.40 8.50 25.22
N PHE A 215 1.72 8.91 26.30
CA PHE A 215 0.67 8.10 26.91
C PHE A 215 -0.54 7.92 25.97
N SER A 216 -0.85 8.91 25.14
CA SER A 216 -1.89 8.78 24.13
C SER A 216 -1.54 7.72 23.09
N ASN A 217 -0.31 7.71 22.58
CA ASN A 217 0.16 6.67 21.66
C ASN A 217 0.09 5.27 22.30
N ILE A 218 0.63 5.10 23.52
CA ILE A 218 0.57 3.82 24.25
C ILE A 218 -0.89 3.37 24.43
N GLY A 219 -1.78 4.28 24.84
CA GLY A 219 -3.21 3.98 25.04
C GLY A 219 -3.90 3.49 23.77
N VAL A 220 -3.69 4.17 22.64
CA VAL A 220 -4.29 3.77 21.36
C VAL A 220 -3.66 2.46 20.85
N GLN A 221 -2.35 2.26 20.99
CA GLN A 221 -1.71 1.00 20.62
C GLN A 221 -2.21 -0.19 21.46
N LEU A 222 -2.41 0.00 22.77
CA LEU A 222 -3.01 -1.02 23.63
C LEU A 222 -4.44 -1.37 23.19
N LEU A 223 -5.23 -0.37 22.78
CA LEU A 223 -6.56 -0.60 22.21
C LEU A 223 -6.48 -1.40 20.90
N LEU A 224 -5.57 -1.06 19.99
CA LEU A 224 -5.36 -1.79 18.75
C LEU A 224 -4.96 -3.26 19.01
N VAL A 225 -4.01 -3.48 19.93
CA VAL A 225 -3.59 -4.82 20.35
C VAL A 225 -4.76 -5.59 20.97
N PHE A 226 -5.56 -4.93 21.81
CA PHE A 226 -6.75 -5.55 22.38
C PHE A 226 -7.73 -5.97 21.29
N VAL A 227 -8.06 -5.08 20.33
CA VAL A 227 -8.96 -5.40 19.22
C VAL A 227 -8.41 -6.55 18.37
N GLN A 228 -7.11 -6.58 18.13
CA GLN A 228 -6.41 -7.60 17.35
C GLN A 228 -6.39 -8.96 18.07
N THR A 229 -6.23 -8.99 19.39
CA THR A 229 -6.01 -10.22 20.17
C THR A 229 -7.18 -10.63 21.06
N ARG A 230 -8.31 -9.90 21.05
CA ARG A 230 -9.48 -10.18 21.93
C ARG A 230 -10.06 -11.59 21.79
N LYS A 231 -9.86 -12.24 20.64
CA LYS A 231 -10.33 -13.62 20.37
C LYS A 231 -9.23 -14.68 20.58
N GLN A 232 -8.02 -14.27 20.94
CA GLN A 232 -6.88 -15.15 21.20
C GLN A 232 -6.81 -15.52 22.70
N PRO A 233 -6.02 -16.56 23.08
CA PRO A 233 -5.77 -16.89 24.47
C PRO A 233 -5.23 -15.68 25.26
N LYS A 234 -5.69 -15.49 26.50
CA LYS A 234 -5.31 -14.33 27.33
C LYS A 234 -3.79 -14.12 27.47
N GLY A 235 -3.01 -15.20 27.47
CA GLY A 235 -1.54 -15.14 27.49
C GLY A 235 -0.93 -14.48 26.24
N ARG A 236 -1.54 -14.68 25.06
CA ARG A 236 -1.13 -14.02 23.82
C ARG A 236 -1.41 -12.52 23.88
N MET A 237 -2.61 -12.16 24.33
CA MET A 237 -3.01 -10.75 24.51
C MET A 237 -2.07 -10.04 25.50
N PHE A 238 -1.80 -10.63 26.67
CA PHE A 238 -0.89 -10.05 27.66
C PHE A 238 0.53 -9.85 27.12
N ARG A 239 1.03 -10.82 26.35
CA ARG A 239 2.34 -10.72 25.69
C ARG A 239 2.40 -9.57 24.68
N GLU A 240 1.36 -9.41 23.85
CA GLU A 240 1.31 -8.28 22.90
C GLU A 240 1.22 -6.93 23.63
N MET A 241 0.44 -6.84 24.70
CA MET A 241 0.37 -5.63 25.52
C MET A 241 1.72 -5.30 26.15
N LEU A 242 2.46 -6.33 26.61
CA LEU A 242 3.81 -6.14 27.14
C LEU A 242 4.76 -5.61 26.07
N TYR A 243 4.69 -6.08 24.82
CA TYR A 243 5.49 -5.52 23.73
C TYR A 243 5.22 -4.03 23.49
N VAL A 244 3.99 -3.56 23.65
CA VAL A 244 3.66 -2.12 23.57
C VAL A 244 4.27 -1.38 24.75
N LEU A 245 4.05 -1.85 25.98
CA LEU A 245 4.55 -1.19 27.20
C LEU A 245 6.07 -1.13 27.29
N THR A 246 6.78 -2.09 26.69
CA THR A 246 8.25 -2.12 26.64
C THR A 246 8.82 -1.52 25.35
N PHE A 247 7.99 -0.88 24.51
CA PHE A 247 8.38 -0.29 23.22
C PHE A 247 9.03 -1.28 22.22
N LEU A 248 8.78 -2.58 22.39
CA LEU A 248 9.29 -3.64 21.51
C LEU A 248 8.38 -3.92 20.32
N LYS A 249 7.13 -3.42 20.34
CA LYS A 249 6.12 -3.69 19.32
C LYS A 249 6.59 -3.38 17.89
N PRO A 250 7.26 -2.24 17.60
CA PRO A 250 7.76 -1.97 16.24
C PRO A 250 8.70 -3.05 15.71
N GLY A 251 9.61 -3.55 16.56
CA GLY A 251 10.56 -4.60 16.18
C GLY A 251 9.89 -5.95 15.99
N VAL A 252 8.94 -6.30 16.87
CA VAL A 252 8.17 -7.55 16.80
C VAL A 252 7.31 -7.60 15.54
N ASP A 253 6.67 -6.49 15.17
CA ASP A 253 5.83 -6.41 13.98
C ASP A 253 6.63 -6.53 12.70
N VAL A 254 7.75 -5.80 12.62
CA VAL A 254 8.68 -5.90 11.50
C VAL A 254 9.22 -7.32 11.36
N TYR A 255 9.57 -7.97 12.48
CA TYR A 255 10.01 -9.37 12.48
C TYR A 255 8.94 -10.32 11.91
N ARG A 256 7.67 -10.16 12.30
CA ARG A 256 6.56 -10.98 11.76
C ARG A 256 6.33 -10.74 10.27
N VAL A 257 6.40 -9.49 9.83
CA VAL A 257 6.27 -9.12 8.42
C VAL A 257 7.41 -9.71 7.58
N MET A 258 8.64 -9.68 8.08
CA MET A 258 9.81 -10.28 7.41
C MET A 258 9.70 -11.80 7.31
N LEU A 259 9.21 -12.45 8.35
CA LEU A 259 8.95 -13.89 8.35
C LEU A 259 7.78 -14.28 7.43
N GLY A 260 6.98 -13.32 6.97
CA GLY A 260 5.80 -13.60 6.15
C GLY A 260 4.73 -14.36 6.92
N VAL A 261 4.59 -14.10 8.23
CA VAL A 261 3.56 -14.74 9.05
C VAL A 261 2.18 -14.44 8.48
N GLU A 262 1.40 -15.49 8.26
CA GLU A 262 0.02 -15.33 7.78
C GLU A 262 -0.91 -14.78 8.86
N LYS A 263 -2.08 -14.32 8.44
CA LYS A 263 -3.11 -13.82 9.35
C LYS A 263 -3.56 -14.92 10.31
N GLU A 264 -3.29 -14.73 11.60
CA GLU A 264 -3.76 -15.62 12.66
C GLU A 264 -5.30 -15.70 12.68
N VAL A 265 -5.84 -16.90 12.91
CA VAL A 265 -7.28 -17.14 12.95
C VAL A 265 -7.90 -16.36 14.11
N GLY A 266 -8.87 -15.48 13.81
CA GLY A 266 -9.56 -14.65 14.80
C GLY A 266 -8.97 -13.25 14.97
N SER A 267 -7.83 -12.95 14.33
CA SER A 267 -7.24 -11.61 14.31
C SER A 267 -7.97 -10.68 13.33
N PHE A 268 -8.00 -9.38 13.65
CA PHE A 268 -8.69 -8.38 12.84
C PHE A 268 -7.95 -8.11 11.53
N ALA A 269 -6.66 -7.84 11.61
CA ALA A 269 -5.77 -7.53 10.49
C ALA A 269 -4.70 -8.62 10.30
N ASP A 270 -4.14 -8.74 9.09
CA ASP A 270 -2.89 -9.48 8.86
C ASP A 270 -1.68 -8.70 9.42
N PRO A 271 -0.51 -9.34 9.61
CA PRO A 271 0.65 -8.68 10.23
C PRO A 271 1.14 -7.42 9.51
N LYS A 272 1.00 -7.31 8.18
CA LYS A 272 1.41 -6.09 7.46
C LYS A 272 0.47 -4.93 7.77
N VAL A 273 -0.84 -5.19 7.74
CA VAL A 273 -1.84 -4.17 8.07
C VAL A 273 -1.77 -3.79 9.55
N GLU A 274 -1.52 -4.74 10.46
CA GLU A 274 -1.30 -4.47 11.88
C GLU A 274 -0.11 -3.53 12.09
N MET A 275 1.04 -3.82 11.45
CA MET A 275 2.22 -2.96 11.49
C MET A 275 1.93 -1.55 10.97
N PHE A 276 1.19 -1.43 9.86
CA PHE A 276 0.80 -0.12 9.31
C PHE A 276 -0.12 0.66 10.25
N MET A 277 -1.07 0.00 10.92
CA MET A 277 -1.94 0.66 11.91
C MET A 277 -1.13 1.13 13.13
N ALA A 278 -0.18 0.33 13.62
CA ALA A 278 0.69 0.70 14.73
C ALA A 278 1.56 1.92 14.36
N LYS A 279 2.24 1.86 13.21
CA LYS A 279 3.07 2.96 12.69
C LYS A 279 2.28 4.23 12.39
N GLY A 280 1.07 4.10 11.86
CA GLY A 280 0.15 5.23 11.66
C GLY A 280 -0.29 5.86 12.99
N THR A 281 -0.49 5.04 14.02
CA THR A 281 -0.83 5.51 15.37
C THR A 281 0.34 6.26 16.00
N GLU A 282 1.56 5.73 15.92
CA GLU A 282 2.79 6.43 16.35
C GLU A 282 2.91 7.79 15.67
N LEU A 283 2.71 7.80 14.34
CA LEU A 283 2.78 9.02 13.56
C LEU A 283 1.76 10.08 14.03
N PHE A 284 0.51 9.66 14.28
CA PHE A 284 -0.58 10.56 14.65
C PHE A 284 -0.53 11.02 16.11
N ALA A 285 -0.28 10.11 17.05
CA ALA A 285 -0.44 10.33 18.47
C ALA A 285 0.85 10.75 19.18
N GLU A 286 2.02 10.50 18.58
CA GLU A 286 3.32 10.81 19.19
C GLU A 286 4.16 11.77 18.32
N ALA A 287 4.46 11.37 17.08
CA ALA A 287 5.45 12.07 16.26
C ALA A 287 4.95 13.44 15.77
N ILE A 288 3.70 13.55 15.30
CA ILE A 288 3.13 14.84 14.88
C ILE A 288 3.01 15.81 16.07
N PRO A 289 2.40 15.45 17.21
CA PRO A 289 2.37 16.33 18.38
C PRO A 289 3.77 16.67 18.89
N GLY A 290 4.69 15.70 18.93
CA GLY A 290 6.09 15.91 19.30
C GLY A 290 6.77 16.97 18.45
N ALA A 291 6.63 16.89 17.12
CA ALA A 291 7.17 17.89 16.20
C ALA A 291 6.58 19.29 16.43
N ILE A 292 5.27 19.41 16.71
CA ILE A 292 4.61 20.69 17.03
C ILE A 292 5.15 21.27 18.34
N ILE A 293 5.21 20.44 19.39
CA ILE A 293 5.67 20.82 20.73
C ILE A 293 7.12 21.30 20.67
N GLN A 294 8.00 20.51 20.05
CA GLN A 294 9.42 20.84 19.89
C GLN A 294 9.63 22.09 19.01
N SER A 295 8.83 22.26 17.94
CA SER A 295 8.87 23.49 17.11
C SER A 295 8.48 24.75 17.90
N TYR A 296 7.43 24.65 18.73
CA TYR A 296 6.98 25.76 19.57
C TYR A 296 8.01 26.09 20.68
N ALA A 297 8.53 25.08 21.38
CA ALA A 297 9.58 25.25 22.38
C ALA A 297 10.85 25.89 21.79
N TYR A 298 11.22 25.49 20.57
CA TYR A 298 12.37 26.08 19.87
C TYR A 298 12.16 27.56 19.54
N LEU A 299 10.94 27.96 19.15
CA LEU A 299 10.59 29.36 18.87
C LEU A 299 10.62 30.24 20.13
N THR A 300 10.11 29.73 21.25
CA THR A 300 10.00 30.47 22.53
C THR A 300 11.28 30.43 23.37
N GLY A 301 12.27 29.64 22.96
CA GLY A 301 13.59 29.59 23.58
C GLY A 301 13.75 28.68 24.77
N SER A 302 12.74 27.87 25.03
CA SER A 302 12.75 26.81 26.03
C SER A 302 13.64 25.67 25.55
N GLY A 303 14.83 25.52 26.15
CA GLY A 303 15.73 24.40 25.87
C GLY A 303 16.56 24.51 24.59
N GLN A 304 16.95 25.73 24.17
CA GLN A 304 17.87 25.98 23.05
C GLN A 304 19.25 25.33 23.26
N THR A 305 19.34 24.08 22.84
CA THR A 305 20.58 23.35 22.74
C THR A 305 20.67 22.78 21.33
N ASN A 306 21.89 22.58 20.84
CA ASN A 306 22.09 21.84 19.60
C ASN A 306 21.42 20.46 19.64
N ALA A 307 21.27 19.89 20.85
CA ALA A 307 20.55 18.63 21.08
C ALA A 307 19.04 18.74 20.85
N ALA A 308 18.39 19.85 21.22
CA ALA A 308 16.95 20.06 20.95
C ALA A 308 16.66 20.27 19.46
N ALA A 309 17.52 21.03 18.75
CA ALA A 309 17.42 21.16 17.30
C ALA A 309 17.64 19.81 16.59
N PHE A 310 18.63 19.04 17.06
CA PHE A 310 18.88 17.69 16.55
C PHE A 310 17.70 16.74 16.80
N SER A 311 17.11 16.78 18.00
CA SER A 311 15.90 16.02 18.35
C SER A 311 14.73 16.33 17.40
N LEU A 312 14.47 17.62 17.14
CA LEU A 312 13.40 18.04 16.24
C LEU A 312 13.63 17.48 14.82
N VAL A 313 14.86 17.53 14.32
CA VAL A 313 15.20 16.99 12.99
C VAL A 313 15.03 15.46 12.95
N VAL A 314 15.50 14.74 13.98
CA VAL A 314 15.35 13.28 14.08
C VAL A 314 13.88 12.88 14.10
N SER A 315 13.04 13.60 14.84
CA SER A 315 11.60 13.34 14.90
C SER A 315 10.91 13.59 13.56
N ILE A 316 11.21 14.72 12.90
CA ILE A 316 10.68 15.02 11.56
C ILE A 316 11.08 13.92 10.56
N PHE A 317 12.34 13.48 10.61
CA PHE A 317 12.84 12.45 9.69
C PHE A 317 12.23 11.07 9.98
N THR A 318 12.06 10.69 11.25
CA THR A 318 11.43 9.42 11.62
C THR A 318 9.97 9.37 11.17
N ALA A 319 9.23 10.46 11.38
CA ALA A 319 7.86 10.61 10.91
C ALA A 319 7.77 10.53 9.37
N ALA A 320 8.62 11.28 8.67
CA ALA A 320 8.69 11.29 7.21
C ALA A 320 9.09 9.94 6.60
N PHE A 321 10.01 9.22 7.25
CA PHE A 321 10.44 7.89 6.83
C PHE A 321 9.28 6.89 6.97
N THR A 322 8.49 7.01 8.04
CA THR A 322 7.33 6.14 8.29
C THR A 322 6.25 6.32 7.22
N SER A 323 5.79 7.56 6.99
CA SER A 323 4.77 7.86 5.96
C SER A 323 5.24 7.48 4.55
N THR A 324 6.52 7.74 4.23
CA THR A 324 7.13 7.39 2.95
C THR A 324 7.23 5.88 2.78
N GLY A 325 7.67 5.17 3.83
CA GLY A 325 7.76 3.71 3.85
C GLY A 325 6.43 3.04 3.55
N ILE A 326 5.36 3.47 4.23
CA ILE A 326 4.01 2.93 4.01
C ILE A 326 3.53 3.22 2.58
N SER A 327 3.69 4.45 2.08
CA SER A 327 3.25 4.80 0.71
C SER A 327 4.03 4.01 -0.35
N PHE A 328 5.34 3.87 -0.14
CA PHE A 328 6.21 3.13 -1.05
C PHE A 328 5.91 1.64 -1.03
N ASP A 329 5.57 1.06 0.12
CA ASP A 329 5.13 -0.34 0.22
C ASP A 329 3.79 -0.57 -0.42
N LYS A 330 2.84 0.34 -0.23
CA LYS A 330 1.54 0.28 -0.91
C LYS A 330 1.71 0.37 -2.42
N ASP A 331 2.59 1.24 -2.92
CA ASP A 331 2.86 1.32 -4.34
C ASP A 331 3.59 0.09 -4.87
N LEU A 332 4.55 -0.47 -4.15
CA LEU A 332 5.27 -1.68 -4.57
C LEU A 332 4.48 -2.97 -4.34
N ASP A 333 3.40 -2.93 -3.56
CA ASP A 333 2.57 -4.09 -3.29
C ASP A 333 1.96 -4.61 -4.57
N HIS A 334 2.17 -5.90 -4.78
CA HIS A 334 1.80 -6.51 -6.04
C HIS A 334 0.28 -6.58 -6.20
N LYS A 335 -0.45 -7.02 -5.16
CA LYS A 335 -1.92 -7.11 -5.17
C LYS A 335 -2.52 -5.73 -5.45
N GLY A 336 -2.01 -4.69 -4.79
CA GLY A 336 -2.40 -3.31 -5.06
C GLY A 336 -2.24 -2.89 -6.53
N ARG A 337 -1.11 -3.21 -7.17
CA ARG A 337 -0.87 -2.87 -8.60
C ARG A 337 -1.80 -3.57 -9.59
N VAL A 338 -2.27 -4.77 -9.25
CA VAL A 338 -3.23 -5.51 -10.09
C VAL A 338 -4.64 -4.99 -9.87
N GLN A 339 -5.02 -4.75 -8.61
CA GLN A 339 -6.34 -4.26 -8.26
C GLN A 339 -6.55 -2.80 -8.66
N SER A 340 -5.52 -1.96 -8.61
CA SER A 340 -5.65 -0.53 -8.95
C SER A 340 -4.45 -0.05 -9.79
N PRO A 341 -4.36 -0.53 -11.05
CA PRO A 341 -3.21 -0.28 -11.93
C PRO A 341 -3.01 1.18 -12.33
N ASP A 342 -4.09 1.96 -12.30
CA ASP A 342 -4.06 3.40 -12.60
C ASP A 342 -3.58 4.22 -11.40
N MET A 343 -3.65 3.65 -10.19
CA MET A 343 -3.23 4.30 -8.96
C MET A 343 -1.82 3.89 -8.53
N TYR A 344 -1.51 2.59 -8.57
CA TYR A 344 -0.24 2.05 -8.13
C TYR A 344 0.66 1.68 -9.31
N GLY A 345 1.96 1.84 -9.11
CA GLY A 345 3.01 1.70 -10.12
C GLY A 345 3.77 3.00 -10.41
N TYR A 346 3.52 4.07 -9.64
CA TYR A 346 4.21 5.34 -9.84
C TYR A 346 5.68 5.26 -9.42
N VAL A 347 6.07 4.31 -8.57
CA VAL A 347 7.48 4.03 -8.31
C VAL A 347 8.05 3.23 -9.50
N PRO A 348 9.00 3.82 -10.26
CA PRO A 348 9.58 3.19 -11.44
C PRO A 348 10.51 2.04 -11.06
N ASP A 349 10.97 1.33 -12.08
CA ASP A 349 11.81 0.15 -11.89
C ASP A 349 13.29 0.40 -11.77
N GLY A 350 13.98 -0.56 -11.18
CA GLY A 350 15.42 -0.51 -10.98
C GLY A 350 15.80 0.17 -9.68
N ALA A 351 16.80 -0.40 -9.01
CA ALA A 351 17.22 -0.02 -7.67
C ALA A 351 17.50 1.48 -7.55
N SER A 352 18.24 2.06 -8.49
CA SER A 352 18.62 3.48 -8.45
C SER A 352 17.43 4.43 -8.64
N ARG A 353 16.47 4.09 -9.52
CA ARG A 353 15.28 4.93 -9.73
C ARG A 353 14.30 4.80 -8.56
N ARG A 354 14.14 3.59 -8.01
CA ARG A 354 13.37 3.33 -6.78
C ARG A 354 13.92 4.13 -5.60
N ALA A 355 15.24 4.07 -5.38
CA ALA A 355 15.91 4.84 -4.34
C ALA A 355 15.73 6.34 -4.55
N LYS A 356 15.88 6.85 -5.78
CA LYS A 356 15.65 8.26 -6.10
C LYS A 356 14.23 8.70 -5.75
N VAL A 357 13.21 7.95 -6.16
CA VAL A 357 11.81 8.27 -5.86
C VAL A 357 11.54 8.19 -4.35
N PHE A 358 12.05 7.18 -3.67
CA PHE A 358 11.94 7.06 -2.21
C PHE A 358 12.53 8.29 -1.50
N ILE A 359 13.74 8.72 -1.87
CA ILE A 359 14.39 9.91 -1.29
C ILE A 359 13.55 11.17 -1.55
N LEU A 360 13.02 11.33 -2.75
CA LEU A 360 12.18 12.49 -3.09
C LEU A 360 10.87 12.49 -2.28
N MET A 361 10.20 11.34 -2.14
CA MET A 361 9.00 11.20 -1.31
C MET A 361 9.32 11.55 0.16
N PHE A 362 10.44 11.05 0.67
CA PHE A 362 10.92 11.34 2.02
C PHE A 362 11.18 12.84 2.23
N CYS A 363 11.86 13.50 1.29
CA CYS A 363 12.14 14.93 1.36
C CYS A 363 10.84 15.77 1.29
N ILE A 364 9.88 15.39 0.44
CA ILE A 364 8.55 16.04 0.40
C ILE A 364 7.88 15.89 1.77
N SER A 365 7.86 14.69 2.33
CA SER A 365 7.22 14.41 3.62
C SER A 365 7.86 15.18 4.78
N ALA A 366 9.20 15.19 4.86
CA ALA A 366 9.94 15.91 5.88
C ALA A 366 9.74 17.43 5.77
N SER A 367 9.74 17.96 4.55
CA SER A 367 9.51 19.40 4.32
C SER A 367 8.09 19.81 4.68
N GLN A 368 7.06 19.04 4.28
CA GLN A 368 5.68 19.28 4.68
C GLN A 368 5.52 19.29 6.21
N LEU A 369 6.15 18.34 6.91
CA LEU A 369 6.03 18.23 8.37
C LEU A 369 6.67 19.42 9.06
N ALA A 370 7.86 19.82 8.63
CA ALA A 370 8.52 21.01 9.13
C ALA A 370 7.65 22.27 8.92
N VAL A 371 7.08 22.45 7.73
CA VAL A 371 6.25 23.61 7.39
C VAL A 371 4.95 23.63 8.20
N LYS A 372 4.23 22.51 8.30
CA LYS A 372 2.97 22.43 9.05
C LYS A 372 3.20 22.58 10.56
N ALA A 373 4.23 21.93 11.11
CA ALA A 373 4.58 22.07 12.52
C ALA A 373 4.96 23.52 12.87
N MET A 374 5.75 24.18 12.01
CA MET A 374 6.08 25.60 12.14
C MET A 374 4.83 26.49 12.07
N ALA A 375 3.91 26.24 11.13
CA ALA A 375 2.67 27.00 11.02
C ALA A 375 1.83 26.91 12.30
N VAL A 376 1.67 25.70 12.85
CA VAL A 376 0.94 25.49 14.11
C VAL A 376 1.66 26.16 15.27
N ALA A 377 2.99 26.11 15.32
CA ALA A 377 3.78 26.76 16.36
C ALA A 377 3.64 28.30 16.30
N LEU A 378 3.61 28.90 15.10
CA LEU A 378 3.32 30.33 14.92
C LEU A 378 1.90 30.70 15.38
N CYS A 379 0.91 29.85 15.09
CA CYS A 379 -0.43 30.01 15.65
C CYS A 379 -0.40 29.92 17.19
N ALA A 380 0.39 29.01 17.77
CA ALA A 380 0.51 28.89 19.23
C ALA A 380 1.10 30.14 19.88
N VAL A 381 2.06 30.80 19.22
CA VAL A 381 2.58 32.12 19.63
C VAL A 381 1.47 33.17 19.61
N GLU A 382 0.63 33.20 18.57
CA GLU A 382 -0.57 34.05 18.51
C GLU A 382 -1.68 33.63 19.50
N GLY A 383 -1.61 32.42 20.07
CA GLY A 383 -2.51 31.92 21.10
C GLY A 383 -3.22 30.61 20.77
N GLY A 384 -3.69 29.94 21.83
CA GLY A 384 -4.40 28.66 21.70
C GLY A 384 -5.63 28.74 20.79
N SER A 385 -6.38 29.85 20.81
CA SER A 385 -7.53 30.03 19.90
C SER A 385 -7.14 30.00 18.41
N ALA A 386 -5.99 30.58 18.04
CA ALA A 386 -5.50 30.55 16.67
C ALA A 386 -5.13 29.12 16.22
N VAL A 387 -4.56 28.31 17.13
CA VAL A 387 -4.28 26.88 16.87
C VAL A 387 -5.57 26.12 16.58
N TYR A 388 -6.60 26.30 17.41
CA TYR A 388 -7.89 25.64 17.19
C TYR A 388 -8.55 26.07 15.89
N VAL A 389 -8.56 27.37 15.57
CA VAL A 389 -9.12 27.87 14.30
C VAL A 389 -8.39 27.27 13.11
N TYR A 390 -7.07 27.20 13.14
CA TYR A 390 -6.29 26.66 12.04
C TYR A 390 -6.54 25.16 11.84
N LEU A 391 -6.40 24.35 12.89
CA LEU A 391 -6.52 22.89 12.80
C LEU A 391 -7.98 22.44 12.60
N LEU A 392 -8.92 22.97 13.38
CA LEU A 392 -10.33 22.59 13.27
C LEU A 392 -10.99 23.20 12.03
N GLY A 393 -10.56 24.38 11.59
CA GLY A 393 -11.06 25.00 10.35
C GLY A 393 -10.68 24.17 9.12
N ASP A 394 -9.42 23.75 9.02
CA ASP A 394 -8.93 22.86 7.94
C ASP A 394 -9.66 21.50 7.97
N MET A 395 -9.85 20.92 9.16
CA MET A 395 -10.61 19.68 9.33
C MET A 395 -12.10 19.83 8.96
N ALA A 396 -12.73 20.95 9.35
CA ALA A 396 -14.13 21.23 9.02
C ALA A 396 -14.32 21.42 7.50
N LEU A 397 -13.39 22.10 6.84
CA LEU A 397 -13.37 22.22 5.37
C LEU A 397 -13.30 20.85 4.70
N PHE A 398 -12.47 19.94 5.21
CA PHE A 398 -12.37 18.58 4.70
C PHE A 398 -13.65 17.78 4.87
N PHE A 399 -14.28 17.85 6.04
CA PHE A 399 -15.57 17.20 6.26
C PHE A 399 -16.67 17.80 5.39
N ALA A 400 -16.72 19.12 5.24
CA ALA A 400 -17.65 19.78 4.33
C ALA A 400 -17.45 19.29 2.89
N TYR A 401 -16.20 19.16 2.44
CA TYR A 401 -15.87 18.60 1.13
C TYR A 401 -16.36 17.15 0.96
N LYS A 402 -16.10 16.27 1.94
CA LYS A 402 -16.56 14.86 1.89
C LYS A 402 -18.07 14.71 1.97
N LEU A 403 -18.76 15.54 2.76
CA LEU A 403 -20.21 15.58 2.86
C LEU A 403 -20.85 16.10 1.56
N TRP A 404 -20.31 17.18 1.00
CA TRP A 404 -20.77 17.75 -0.28
C TRP A 404 -20.68 16.74 -1.42
N ARG A 405 -19.59 15.96 -1.47
CA ARG A 405 -19.39 14.88 -2.46
C ARG A 405 -20.13 13.58 -2.13
N ARG A 406 -20.87 13.51 -1.02
CA ARG A 406 -21.57 12.31 -0.52
C ARG A 406 -20.62 11.11 -0.35
N ASP A 407 -19.40 11.39 0.11
CA ASP A 407 -18.28 10.45 0.24
C ASP A 407 -17.81 10.31 1.70
N PHE A 408 -18.73 10.49 2.67
CA PHE A 408 -18.37 10.49 4.09
C PHE A 408 -18.07 9.10 4.66
N TRP A 409 -18.81 8.06 4.29
CA TRP A 409 -18.58 6.70 4.82
C TRP A 409 -17.16 6.24 4.51
N TYR A 410 -16.47 5.60 5.46
CA TYR A 410 -15.19 4.95 5.19
C TYR A 410 -15.43 3.61 4.48
N TRP A 411 -14.42 3.09 3.78
CA TRP A 411 -14.60 1.92 2.92
C TRP A 411 -14.84 0.62 3.70
N ILE A 412 -14.51 0.57 5.00
CA ILE A 412 -14.77 -0.60 5.85
C ILE A 412 -16.30 -0.78 6.05
N PRO A 413 -16.85 -1.99 5.87
CA PRO A 413 -18.29 -2.27 5.95
C PRO A 413 -18.76 -2.35 7.41
N VAL A 414 -18.77 -1.19 8.08
CA VAL A 414 -19.42 -0.99 9.38
C VAL A 414 -20.57 -0.01 9.19
N TYR A 415 -21.75 -0.38 9.68
CA TYR A 415 -23.00 0.35 9.49
C TYR A 415 -23.45 1.05 10.78
N GLY A 416 -24.62 1.69 10.75
CA GLY A 416 -25.23 2.36 11.91
C GLY A 416 -24.34 3.39 12.60
N LEU A 417 -24.58 3.63 13.90
CA LEU A 417 -23.86 4.65 14.68
C LEU A 417 -22.36 4.36 14.77
N SER A 418 -21.97 3.10 14.92
CA SER A 418 -20.57 2.70 15.00
C SER A 418 -19.82 2.99 13.69
N GLY A 419 -20.47 2.78 12.54
CA GLY A 419 -19.91 3.09 11.22
C GLY A 419 -19.69 4.59 11.01
N ILE A 420 -20.60 5.44 11.51
CA ILE A 420 -20.43 6.90 11.50
C ILE A 420 -19.22 7.30 12.36
N ILE A 421 -19.15 6.77 13.59
CA ILE A 421 -18.05 7.08 14.53
C ILE A 421 -16.71 6.64 13.95
N ILE A 422 -16.61 5.41 13.45
CA ILE A 422 -15.39 4.88 12.85
C ILE A 422 -15.00 5.72 11.62
N SER A 423 -15.95 6.06 10.75
CA SER A 423 -15.67 6.89 9.58
C SER A 423 -15.16 8.28 9.96
N CYS A 424 -15.71 8.89 11.01
CA CYS A 424 -15.21 10.16 11.55
C CYS A 424 -13.77 10.02 12.07
N ILE A 425 -13.52 9.04 12.94
CA ILE A 425 -12.23 8.85 13.60
C ILE A 425 -11.13 8.53 12.58
N THR A 426 -11.37 7.58 11.67
CA THR A 426 -10.36 7.21 10.66
C THR A 426 -10.04 8.39 9.76
N ARG A 427 -11.05 9.17 9.36
CA ARG A 427 -10.85 10.37 8.54
C ARG A 427 -10.07 11.47 9.25
N ILE A 428 -10.31 11.70 10.54
CA ILE A 428 -9.53 12.66 11.34
C ILE A 428 -8.06 12.24 11.37
N ILE A 429 -7.81 10.96 11.66
CA ILE A 429 -6.45 10.42 11.77
C ILE A 429 -5.71 10.53 10.43
N PHE A 430 -6.32 10.04 9.34
CA PHE A 430 -5.70 10.08 8.01
C PHE A 430 -5.50 11.52 7.52
N LYS A 431 -6.48 12.41 7.71
CA LYS A 431 -6.35 13.82 7.33
C LYS A 431 -5.20 14.49 8.07
N ALA A 432 -5.11 14.30 9.39
CA ALA A 432 -3.99 14.82 10.17
C ALA A 432 -2.64 14.26 9.68
N GLN A 433 -2.55 12.96 9.40
CA GLN A 433 -1.32 12.38 8.84
C GLN A 433 -0.94 13.03 7.50
N VAL A 434 -1.91 13.27 6.61
CA VAL A 434 -1.64 13.92 5.31
C VAL A 434 -1.20 15.36 5.48
N ASP A 435 -1.90 16.12 6.32
CA ASP A 435 -1.63 17.54 6.55
C ASP A 435 -0.19 17.80 6.96
N PHE A 436 0.32 16.91 7.82
CA PHE A 436 1.66 17.02 8.35
C PHE A 436 2.68 16.30 7.48
N THR A 437 2.40 15.15 6.86
CA THR A 437 3.45 14.35 6.20
C THR A 437 3.36 14.27 4.69
N ALA A 438 2.40 14.94 4.05
CA ALA A 438 2.13 14.79 2.62
C ALA A 438 1.95 13.32 2.19
N PHE A 439 1.32 12.51 3.06
CA PHE A 439 1.21 11.06 2.91
C PHE A 439 0.64 10.69 1.54
N LEU A 440 1.51 10.24 0.62
CA LEU A 440 1.20 10.14 -0.82
C LEU A 440 0.14 9.09 -1.14
N HIS A 441 0.07 8.03 -0.35
CA HIS A 441 -0.97 7.02 -0.48
C HIS A 441 -2.39 7.62 -0.37
N ALA A 442 -2.56 8.72 0.36
CA ALA A 442 -3.85 9.34 0.56
C ALA A 442 -4.44 10.05 -0.68
N CYS A 443 -3.66 10.14 -1.78
CA CYS A 443 -4.19 10.49 -3.10
C CYS A 443 -5.26 9.50 -3.58
N HIS A 444 -5.29 8.29 -3.01
CA HIS A 444 -6.29 7.27 -3.33
C HIS A 444 -7.72 7.81 -3.06
N PRO A 445 -8.70 7.60 -3.96
CA PRO A 445 -10.07 8.10 -3.79
C PRO A 445 -10.75 7.67 -2.48
N LYS A 446 -10.48 6.44 -2.02
CA LYS A 446 -10.94 5.92 -0.71
C LYS A 446 -10.46 6.73 0.51
N GLU A 447 -9.39 7.51 0.37
CA GLU A 447 -8.84 8.36 1.43
C GLU A 447 -9.25 9.83 1.23
N LEU A 448 -8.33 10.72 0.82
CA LEU A 448 -8.62 12.13 0.55
C LEU A 448 -9.03 12.37 -0.90
N GLY A 449 -8.43 11.61 -1.84
CA GLY A 449 -8.55 11.83 -3.28
C GLY A 449 -7.53 12.85 -3.79
N GLY A 450 -7.17 12.73 -5.08
CA GLY A 450 -6.08 13.49 -5.70
C GLY A 450 -6.19 14.99 -5.53
N ILE A 451 -7.31 15.59 -5.99
CA ILE A 451 -7.47 17.05 -6.01
C ILE A 451 -7.42 17.67 -4.60
N TYR A 452 -8.04 17.02 -3.60
CA TYR A 452 -8.05 17.54 -2.23
C TYR A 452 -6.70 17.34 -1.53
N TRP A 453 -6.01 16.23 -1.83
CA TRP A 453 -4.64 16.02 -1.41
C TRP A 453 -3.73 17.14 -1.94
N ALA A 454 -3.79 17.45 -3.26
CA ALA A 454 -2.99 18.52 -3.85
C ALA A 454 -3.31 19.89 -3.22
N PHE A 455 -4.59 20.19 -3.01
CA PHE A 455 -5.01 21.40 -2.29
C PHE A 455 -4.38 21.49 -0.89
N THR A 456 -4.35 20.38 -0.14
CA THR A 456 -3.78 20.32 1.21
C THR A 456 -2.27 20.62 1.21
N ILE A 457 -1.53 20.02 0.28
CA ILE A 457 -0.08 20.19 0.18
C ILE A 457 0.28 21.60 -0.31
N LEU A 458 -0.50 22.19 -1.21
CA LEU A 458 -0.25 23.53 -1.73
C LEU A 458 -0.68 24.64 -0.76
N SER A 459 -1.79 24.46 -0.05
CA SER A 459 -2.31 25.47 0.88
C SER A 459 -1.44 25.61 2.13
N THR A 460 -0.82 24.52 2.60
CA THR A 460 -0.04 24.52 3.85
C THR A 460 1.13 25.52 3.81
N PRO A 461 2.02 25.51 2.79
CA PRO A 461 3.08 26.51 2.68
C PRO A 461 2.58 27.94 2.51
N ILE A 462 1.49 28.15 1.76
CA ILE A 462 0.90 29.48 1.55
C ILE A 462 0.43 30.06 2.90
N VAL A 463 -0.27 29.26 3.70
CA VAL A 463 -0.73 29.67 5.03
C VAL A 463 0.46 29.87 5.96
N CYS A 464 1.45 28.99 5.94
CA CYS A 464 2.67 29.14 6.77
C CYS A 464 3.41 30.44 6.44
N PHE A 465 3.52 30.79 5.16
CA PHE A 465 4.13 32.04 4.71
C PHE A 465 3.35 33.27 5.20
N TYR A 466 2.02 33.23 5.11
CA TYR A 466 1.15 34.28 5.66
C TYR A 466 1.31 34.43 7.18
N LEU A 467 1.35 33.33 7.92
CA LEU A 467 1.58 33.34 9.38
C LEU A 467 2.98 33.87 9.71
N GLY A 468 4.00 33.49 8.95
CA GLY A 468 5.37 34.01 9.09
C GLY A 468 5.45 35.52 8.84
N HIS A 469 4.73 36.03 7.83
CA HIS A 469 4.63 37.47 7.59
C HIS A 469 3.93 38.20 8.73
N ARG A 470 2.80 37.66 9.22
CA ARG A 470 2.09 38.24 10.38
C ARG A 470 2.97 38.24 11.63
N TYR A 471 3.69 37.16 11.86
CA TYR A 471 4.65 37.05 12.95
C TYR A 471 5.77 38.09 12.82
N LEU A 472 6.28 38.34 11.61
CA LEU A 472 7.29 39.37 11.38
C LEU A 472 6.80 40.76 11.79
N VAL A 473 5.61 41.13 11.33
CA VAL A 473 5.01 42.43 11.68
C VAL A 473 4.76 42.53 13.19
N TYR A 474 4.24 41.46 13.80
CA TYR A 474 3.92 41.44 15.22
C TYR A 474 5.16 41.57 16.13
N VAL A 475 6.19 40.77 15.87
CA VAL A 475 7.40 40.70 16.70
C VAL A 475 8.32 41.90 16.46
N GLU A 476 8.40 42.45 15.24
CA GLU A 476 9.12 43.70 15.00
C GLU A 476 8.44 44.88 15.72
N SER A 477 7.10 44.89 15.78
CA SER A 477 6.35 45.93 16.48
C SER A 477 6.49 45.88 18.02
N ASP A 478 6.72 44.70 18.61
CA ASP A 478 6.83 44.50 20.06
C ASP A 478 8.30 44.31 20.52
N GLY A 479 9.26 44.80 19.73
CA GLY A 479 10.68 44.83 20.11
C GLY A 479 11.33 43.45 20.28
N GLY A 480 10.91 42.46 19.50
CA GLY A 480 11.46 41.09 19.56
C GLY A 480 10.72 40.16 20.54
N LYS A 481 9.61 40.62 21.11
CA LYS A 481 8.75 39.81 21.98
C LYS A 481 7.49 39.38 21.26
N ALA A 482 6.95 38.25 21.66
CA ALA A 482 5.59 37.85 21.32
C ALA A 482 4.85 37.54 22.63
N ARG A 483 3.84 38.35 22.97
CA ARG A 483 3.10 38.23 24.24
C ARG A 483 4.00 38.18 25.47
N GLY A 484 5.06 38.98 25.47
CA GLY A 484 6.02 39.04 26.57
C GLY A 484 7.07 37.92 26.60
N LEU A 485 7.00 36.91 25.73
CA LEU A 485 8.09 35.96 25.53
C LEU A 485 9.13 36.53 24.58
N SER A 486 10.40 36.50 24.99
CA SER A 486 11.52 36.84 24.11
C SER A 486 11.68 35.76 23.05
N MET A 487 11.56 36.14 21.78
CA MET A 487 11.66 35.19 20.68
C MET A 487 13.12 34.97 20.30
N VAL A 488 13.46 33.71 20.05
CA VAL A 488 14.84 33.29 19.75
C VAL A 488 15.24 33.64 18.34
N LEU A 489 14.38 33.23 17.41
CA LEU A 489 14.58 33.46 16.00
C LEU A 489 14.07 34.85 15.70
N SER A 490 14.94 35.68 15.12
CA SER A 490 14.50 36.94 14.56
C SER A 490 13.41 36.67 13.52
N ALA A 491 12.48 37.63 13.39
CA ALA A 491 11.42 37.53 12.40
C ALA A 491 11.93 37.23 10.98
N LYS A 492 13.07 37.81 10.60
CA LYS A 492 13.74 37.55 9.31
C LYS A 492 14.25 36.12 9.19
N GLN A 493 14.78 35.54 10.25
CA GLN A 493 15.20 34.13 10.25
C GLN A 493 14.00 33.20 10.09
N VAL A 494 12.92 33.42 10.85
CA VAL A 494 11.68 32.62 10.73
C VAL A 494 11.14 32.69 9.30
N TYR A 495 11.00 33.90 8.75
CA TYR A 495 10.50 34.09 7.39
C TYR A 495 11.42 33.49 6.34
N GLY A 496 12.74 33.64 6.48
CA GLY A 496 13.74 33.04 5.60
C GLY A 496 13.71 31.52 5.62
N THR A 497 13.57 30.91 6.81
CA THR A 497 13.42 29.45 6.96
C THR A 497 12.15 28.95 6.27
N ILE A 498 11.02 29.63 6.43
CA ILE A 498 9.76 29.26 5.76
C ILE A 498 9.90 29.36 4.24
N GLY A 499 10.50 30.44 3.73
CA GLY A 499 10.77 30.61 2.30
C GLY A 499 11.70 29.53 1.73
N GLY A 500 12.74 29.15 2.48
CA GLY A 500 13.65 28.06 2.14
C GLY A 500 12.95 26.70 2.09
N LEU A 501 12.16 26.37 3.12
CA LEU A 501 11.38 25.13 3.17
C LEU A 501 10.36 25.04 2.02
N LEU A 502 9.66 26.14 1.72
CA LEU A 502 8.75 26.21 0.56
C LEU A 502 9.49 25.94 -0.75
N THR A 503 10.66 26.57 -0.94
CA THR A 503 11.46 26.40 -2.15
C THR A 503 11.91 24.95 -2.30
N PHE A 504 12.37 24.31 -1.22
CA PHE A 504 12.74 22.90 -1.23
C PHE A 504 11.54 22.00 -1.51
N GLN A 505 10.39 22.26 -0.90
CA GLN A 505 9.19 21.46 -1.10
C GLN A 505 8.72 21.50 -2.56
N VAL A 506 8.65 22.70 -3.17
CA VAL A 506 8.30 22.85 -4.60
C VAL A 506 9.33 22.16 -5.49
N ALA A 507 10.63 22.31 -5.20
CA ALA A 507 11.69 21.66 -5.95
C ALA A 507 11.63 20.13 -5.88
N PHE A 508 11.46 19.55 -4.68
CA PHE A 508 11.35 18.11 -4.51
C PHE A 508 10.08 17.55 -5.15
N PHE A 509 8.96 18.26 -5.05
CA PHE A 509 7.72 17.85 -5.71
C PHE A 509 7.86 17.86 -7.23
N TYR A 510 8.45 18.92 -7.80
CA TYR A 510 8.76 18.98 -9.23
C TYR A 510 9.69 17.84 -9.68
N LEU A 511 10.77 17.59 -8.94
CA LEU A 511 11.71 16.50 -9.23
C LEU A 511 11.05 15.12 -9.08
N PHE A 512 10.13 14.96 -8.14
CA PHE A 512 9.33 13.74 -7.95
C PHE A 512 8.44 13.50 -9.17
N LEU A 513 7.65 14.48 -9.59
CA LEU A 513 6.79 14.38 -10.78
C LEU A 513 7.59 14.04 -12.06
N LYS A 514 8.81 14.56 -12.19
CA LYS A 514 9.72 14.22 -13.30
C LYS A 514 10.31 12.80 -13.19
N SER A 515 10.36 12.24 -11.98
CA SER A 515 10.99 10.93 -11.72
C SER A 515 10.01 9.75 -11.77
N ILE A 516 8.70 10.01 -11.68
CA ILE A 516 7.64 9.00 -11.82
C ILE A 516 7.16 8.87 -13.28
N PRO A 517 6.57 7.73 -13.68
CA PRO A 517 5.95 7.59 -14.98
C PRO A 517 4.80 8.60 -15.14
N GLN A 518 4.79 9.33 -16.26
CA GLN A 518 3.86 10.44 -16.48
C GLN A 518 2.38 10.03 -16.45
N LYS A 519 2.09 8.75 -16.78
CA LYS A 519 0.73 8.21 -16.70
C LYS A 519 0.11 8.29 -15.30
N TYR A 520 0.90 8.37 -14.23
CA TYR A 520 0.39 8.42 -12.86
C TYR A 520 0.16 9.84 -12.33
N ILE A 521 0.53 10.89 -13.07
CA ILE A 521 0.38 12.28 -12.57
C ILE A 521 -1.11 12.61 -12.35
N HIS A 522 -2.02 12.00 -13.12
CA HIS A 522 -3.46 12.16 -12.96
C HIS A 522 -3.97 11.79 -11.56
N THR A 523 -3.30 10.89 -10.85
CA THR A 523 -3.67 10.50 -9.48
C THR A 523 -3.62 11.67 -8.50
N PHE A 524 -2.81 12.72 -8.77
CA PHE A 524 -2.68 13.89 -7.91
C PHE A 524 -3.71 14.99 -8.21
N TYR A 525 -4.46 14.90 -9.30
CA TYR A 525 -5.51 15.87 -9.65
C TYR A 525 -6.84 15.22 -10.01
N SER A 526 -6.96 13.90 -9.83
CA SER A 526 -8.23 13.19 -10.03
C SER A 526 -9.31 13.74 -9.08
N THR A 527 -10.53 13.78 -9.62
CA THR A 527 -11.73 14.18 -8.90
C THR A 527 -12.60 12.98 -8.51
N ASP A 528 -12.12 11.75 -8.75
CA ASP A 528 -12.86 10.53 -8.46
C ASP A 528 -13.13 10.42 -6.97
N THR A 529 -14.38 10.09 -6.62
CA THR A 529 -14.75 9.79 -5.25
C THR A 529 -14.45 8.33 -4.90
N ALA A 530 -14.44 7.98 -3.61
CA ALA A 530 -14.34 6.58 -3.24
C ALA A 530 -15.48 5.73 -3.84
N ASN A 531 -16.67 6.33 -3.98
CA ASN A 531 -17.82 5.68 -4.60
C ASN A 531 -17.55 5.38 -6.08
N ASP A 532 -17.01 6.35 -6.82
CA ASP A 532 -16.67 6.18 -8.24
C ASP A 532 -15.58 5.11 -8.41
N ASN A 533 -14.60 5.09 -7.51
CA ASN A 533 -13.54 4.08 -7.50
C ASN A 533 -14.08 2.66 -7.25
N SER A 534 -14.95 2.45 -6.25
CA SER A 534 -15.55 1.13 -5.98
C SER A 534 -16.46 0.67 -7.14
N ILE A 535 -17.25 1.57 -7.72
CA ILE A 535 -18.13 1.26 -8.86
C ILE A 535 -17.32 0.95 -10.12
N GLY A 536 -16.31 1.78 -10.42
CA GLY A 536 -15.42 1.57 -11.57
C GLY A 536 -14.66 0.26 -11.45
N TYR A 537 -14.13 -0.04 -10.27
CA TYR A 537 -13.45 -1.31 -10.02
C TYR A 537 -14.36 -2.52 -10.31
N PHE A 538 -15.64 -2.48 -9.93
CA PHE A 538 -16.58 -3.54 -10.28
C PHE A 538 -16.86 -3.61 -11.78
N ARG A 539 -17.11 -2.49 -12.45
CA ARG A 539 -17.51 -2.49 -13.86
C ARG A 539 -16.37 -2.82 -14.82
N ASP A 540 -15.16 -2.35 -14.53
CA ASP A 540 -14.00 -2.46 -15.42
C ASP A 540 -13.26 -3.81 -15.27
N ASN A 541 -13.51 -4.55 -14.18
CA ASN A 541 -12.92 -5.88 -13.99
C ASN A 541 -13.67 -6.97 -14.77
N ASN A 542 -12.90 -7.80 -15.48
CA ASN A 542 -13.44 -8.96 -16.20
C ASN A 542 -13.35 -10.27 -15.41
N LEU A 543 -12.59 -10.29 -14.31
CA LEU A 543 -12.43 -11.46 -13.46
C LEU A 543 -13.45 -11.45 -12.32
N ASP A 544 -14.21 -12.54 -12.21
CA ASP A 544 -15.23 -12.70 -11.17
C ASP A 544 -14.62 -12.65 -9.75
N GLU A 545 -13.40 -13.18 -9.56
CA GLU A 545 -12.62 -13.11 -8.30
C GLU A 545 -12.37 -11.67 -7.84
N ASN A 546 -12.09 -10.76 -8.79
CA ASN A 546 -11.88 -9.36 -8.47
C ASN A 546 -13.22 -8.64 -8.22
N LYS A 547 -14.23 -8.93 -9.05
CA LYS A 547 -15.55 -8.29 -8.94
C LYS A 547 -16.20 -8.54 -7.58
N ILE A 548 -16.04 -9.72 -7.00
CA ILE A 548 -16.66 -10.04 -5.70
C ILE A 548 -16.12 -9.21 -4.53
N GLU A 549 -14.94 -8.60 -4.68
CA GLU A 549 -14.35 -7.71 -3.66
C GLU A 549 -15.22 -6.48 -3.38
N ILE A 550 -16.13 -6.09 -4.28
CA ILE A 550 -17.09 -5.01 -4.04
C ILE A 550 -17.91 -5.24 -2.77
N LEU A 551 -18.20 -6.50 -2.42
CA LEU A 551 -18.92 -6.88 -1.20
C LEU A 551 -18.08 -6.68 0.07
N GLY A 552 -16.75 -6.54 -0.07
CA GLY A 552 -15.84 -6.15 0.99
C GLY A 552 -15.84 -4.66 1.29
N ASP A 553 -16.32 -3.82 0.37
CA ASP A 553 -16.49 -2.39 0.58
C ASP A 553 -17.85 -2.08 1.23
N ASN A 554 -17.88 -1.00 2.00
CA ASN A 554 -19.11 -0.47 2.60
C ASN A 554 -20.21 -0.26 1.53
N LYS A 555 -21.41 -0.82 1.75
CA LYS A 555 -22.55 -0.75 0.82
C LYS A 555 -22.85 0.67 0.34
N PHE A 556 -22.69 1.68 1.19
CA PHE A 556 -22.93 3.08 0.82
C PHE A 556 -22.00 3.59 -0.30
N LYS A 557 -20.88 2.90 -0.59
CA LYS A 557 -19.98 3.20 -1.70
C LYS A 557 -20.54 2.80 -3.06
N TRP A 558 -21.31 1.74 -3.11
CA TRP A 558 -21.77 1.13 -4.36
C TRP A 558 -23.29 0.95 -4.43
N ILE A 559 -24.05 1.51 -3.47
CA ILE A 559 -25.51 1.42 -3.40
C ILE A 559 -26.23 1.83 -4.71
N LYS A 560 -25.62 2.72 -5.50
CA LYS A 560 -26.17 3.15 -6.81
C LYS A 560 -26.25 2.03 -7.84
N ILE A 561 -25.45 0.98 -7.69
CA ILE A 561 -25.39 -0.17 -8.59
C ILE A 561 -25.83 -1.46 -7.89
N GLN A 562 -26.56 -1.34 -6.77
CA GLN A 562 -26.97 -2.50 -5.97
C GLN A 562 -27.69 -3.56 -6.82
N ASP A 563 -28.65 -3.15 -7.64
CA ASP A 563 -29.42 -4.08 -8.47
C ASP A 563 -28.54 -4.78 -9.52
N GLU A 564 -27.57 -4.07 -10.08
CA GLU A 564 -26.58 -4.61 -11.02
C GLU A 564 -25.69 -5.68 -10.35
N VAL A 565 -25.20 -5.39 -9.14
CA VAL A 565 -24.37 -6.32 -8.35
C VAL A 565 -25.17 -7.55 -7.94
N ILE A 566 -26.42 -7.38 -7.47
CA ILE A 566 -27.30 -8.49 -7.10
C ILE A 566 -27.59 -9.36 -8.33
N ALA A 567 -27.96 -8.77 -9.46
CA ALA A 567 -28.26 -9.52 -10.68
C ALA A 567 -27.05 -10.33 -11.18
N TRP A 568 -25.85 -9.72 -11.19
CA TRP A 568 -24.61 -10.41 -11.52
C TRP A 568 -24.31 -11.57 -10.55
N LEU A 569 -24.42 -11.32 -9.24
CA LEU A 569 -24.13 -12.30 -8.21
C LEU A 569 -25.04 -13.53 -8.34
N ASN A 570 -26.35 -13.33 -8.48
CA ASN A 570 -27.31 -14.44 -8.59
C ASN A 570 -27.17 -15.21 -9.91
N SER A 571 -26.73 -14.56 -10.99
CA SER A 571 -26.41 -15.22 -12.26
C SER A 571 -25.19 -16.13 -12.15
N LYS A 572 -24.21 -15.75 -11.31
CA LYS A 572 -22.90 -16.41 -11.24
C LYS A 572 -22.74 -17.45 -10.14
N ILE A 573 -23.45 -17.35 -9.02
CA ILE A 573 -23.39 -18.34 -7.94
C ILE A 573 -23.62 -19.78 -8.43
N PRO A 574 -24.60 -20.08 -9.31
CA PRO A 574 -24.78 -21.45 -9.83
C PRO A 574 -23.54 -21.97 -10.56
N GLU A 575 -22.93 -21.13 -11.41
CA GLU A 575 -21.71 -21.45 -12.14
C GLU A 575 -20.53 -21.72 -11.18
N TRP A 576 -20.35 -20.89 -10.15
CA TRP A 576 -19.26 -21.09 -9.18
C TRP A 576 -19.48 -22.29 -8.28
N ASN A 577 -20.73 -22.63 -7.95
CA ASN A 577 -21.06 -23.84 -7.20
C ASN A 577 -20.80 -25.12 -8.01
N GLU A 578 -20.96 -25.07 -9.33
CA GLU A 578 -20.63 -26.19 -10.21
C GLU A 578 -19.10 -26.30 -10.41
N LYS A 579 -18.45 -25.20 -10.79
CA LYS A 579 -17.03 -25.19 -11.15
C LYS A 579 -16.08 -25.24 -9.95
N GLN A 580 -16.54 -24.80 -8.77
CA GLN A 580 -15.75 -24.68 -7.53
C GLN A 580 -14.36 -24.05 -7.77
N PRO A 581 -14.28 -22.80 -8.26
CA PRO A 581 -12.98 -22.14 -8.46
C PRO A 581 -12.28 -21.92 -7.12
N GLU A 582 -10.94 -21.87 -7.11
CA GLU A 582 -10.14 -21.86 -5.88
C GLU A 582 -10.49 -20.73 -4.89
N TRP A 583 -10.87 -19.56 -5.40
CA TRP A 583 -11.26 -18.40 -4.59
C TRP A 583 -12.69 -18.49 -4.01
N TRP A 584 -13.50 -19.47 -4.46
CA TRP A 584 -14.87 -19.70 -4.01
C TRP A 584 -14.94 -20.52 -2.71
N ASP A 585 -14.22 -20.03 -1.70
CA ASP A 585 -14.07 -20.69 -0.40
C ASP A 585 -15.16 -20.30 0.61
N VAL A 586 -15.08 -20.89 1.80
CA VAL A 586 -15.99 -20.60 2.93
C VAL A 586 -15.94 -19.12 3.33
N LYS A 587 -14.79 -18.44 3.20
CA LYS A 587 -14.63 -17.04 3.61
C LYS A 587 -15.34 -16.10 2.64
N THR A 588 -15.23 -16.36 1.34
CA THR A 588 -15.91 -15.65 0.25
C THR A 588 -17.42 -15.87 0.32
N LYS A 589 -17.88 -17.11 0.51
CA LYS A 589 -19.32 -17.38 0.71
C LYS A 589 -19.88 -16.62 1.93
N ALA A 590 -19.09 -16.49 2.99
CA ALA A 590 -19.48 -15.76 4.21
C ALA A 590 -19.44 -14.23 4.09
N THR A 591 -18.87 -13.63 3.03
CA THR A 591 -18.95 -12.17 2.81
C THR A 591 -20.23 -11.75 2.11
N ILE A 592 -20.87 -12.66 1.37
CA ILE A 592 -22.14 -12.39 0.68
C ILE A 592 -23.24 -12.17 1.72
N PRO A 593 -23.93 -11.02 1.74
CA PRO A 593 -25.08 -10.81 2.62
C PRO A 593 -26.29 -11.65 2.20
N ASP A 594 -27.12 -12.07 3.16
CA ASP A 594 -28.31 -12.89 2.89
C ASP A 594 -29.30 -12.16 1.96
N TRP A 595 -29.49 -10.84 2.15
CA TRP A 595 -30.34 -10.01 1.29
C TRP A 595 -29.87 -9.89 -0.17
N ALA A 596 -28.60 -10.19 -0.47
CA ALA A 596 -28.07 -10.13 -1.82
C ALA A 596 -28.40 -11.37 -2.67
N VAL A 597 -28.95 -12.42 -2.04
CA VAL A 597 -29.37 -13.67 -2.69
C VAL A 597 -30.83 -13.94 -2.32
N PRO A 598 -31.80 -13.38 -3.07
CA PRO A 598 -33.22 -13.49 -2.75
C PRO A 598 -33.78 -14.91 -2.89
N ASP A 599 -33.19 -15.72 -3.77
CA ASP A 599 -33.58 -17.11 -3.96
C ASP A 599 -33.12 -17.97 -2.78
N GLU A 600 -34.09 -18.57 -2.08
CA GLU A 600 -33.84 -19.37 -0.88
C GLU A 600 -33.06 -20.66 -1.17
N GLU A 601 -33.25 -21.28 -2.35
CA GLU A 601 -32.48 -22.47 -2.73
C GLU A 601 -31.03 -22.10 -3.03
N LEU A 602 -30.83 -21.00 -3.76
CA LEU A 602 -29.51 -20.48 -4.05
C LEU A 602 -28.78 -20.04 -2.77
N LEU A 603 -29.48 -19.40 -1.84
CA LEU A 603 -28.93 -19.03 -0.53
C LEU A 603 -28.51 -20.28 0.26
N LYS A 604 -29.36 -21.31 0.32
CA LYS A 604 -29.02 -22.60 0.97
C LYS A 604 -27.80 -23.25 0.34
N SER A 605 -27.61 -23.12 -0.98
CA SER A 605 -26.45 -23.68 -1.68
C SER A 605 -25.11 -23.08 -1.25
N ILE A 606 -25.09 -21.82 -0.78
CA ILE A 606 -23.89 -21.13 -0.31
C ILE A 606 -23.77 -21.07 1.22
N ARG A 607 -24.81 -21.50 1.95
CA ARG A 607 -24.87 -21.49 3.43
C ARG A 607 -24.71 -22.90 3.98
N ASP A 608 -23.54 -23.48 3.79
CA ASP A 608 -23.20 -24.71 4.49
C ASP A 608 -22.92 -24.44 5.99
N LYS A 609 -22.90 -25.50 6.82
CA LYS A 609 -22.60 -25.39 8.25
C LYS A 609 -21.23 -24.78 8.55
N GLY A 610 -20.28 -24.82 7.61
CA GLY A 610 -19.00 -24.14 7.71
C GLY A 610 -19.14 -22.63 7.59
N VAL A 611 -19.85 -22.18 6.56
CA VAL A 611 -20.16 -20.78 6.26
C VAL A 611 -20.99 -20.16 7.38
N GLU A 612 -22.06 -20.83 7.81
CA GLU A 612 -22.91 -20.34 8.92
C GLU A 612 -22.10 -20.13 10.21
N ARG A 613 -21.23 -21.09 10.57
CA ARG A 613 -20.32 -20.93 11.73
C ARG A 613 -19.38 -19.73 11.55
N VAL A 614 -18.92 -19.45 10.34
CA VAL A 614 -18.09 -18.26 10.07
C VAL A 614 -18.91 -16.97 10.18
N ILE A 615 -20.15 -16.95 9.67
CA ILE A 615 -21.07 -15.81 9.79
C ILE A 615 -21.42 -15.56 11.25
N GLU A 616 -21.79 -16.57 12.03
CA GLU A 616 -22.07 -16.46 13.47
C GLU A 616 -20.85 -15.95 14.24
N ARG A 617 -19.65 -16.44 13.91
CA ARG A 617 -18.39 -15.92 14.47
C ARG A 617 -18.14 -14.46 14.11
N ARG A 618 -18.57 -13.99 12.92
CA ARG A 618 -18.48 -12.59 12.48
C ARG A 618 -19.52 -11.71 13.19
N ARG A 619 -20.80 -12.13 13.24
CA ARG A 619 -21.89 -11.44 13.93
C ARG A 619 -21.58 -11.29 15.43
N SER A 620 -21.12 -12.35 16.10
CA SER A 620 -20.66 -12.29 17.50
C SER A 620 -19.44 -11.39 17.76
N SER A 621 -18.63 -11.06 16.73
CA SER A 621 -17.55 -10.05 16.85
C SER A 621 -18.07 -8.61 16.91
N ILE A 622 -19.22 -8.35 16.29
CA ILE A 622 -19.82 -7.01 16.18
C ILE A 622 -20.85 -6.81 17.30
N HIS A 623 -21.57 -7.88 17.67
CA HIS A 623 -22.72 -7.80 18.57
C HIS A 623 -22.39 -7.77 20.07
N TYR A 624 -21.19 -8.20 20.51
CA TYR A 624 -20.87 -8.15 21.93
C TYR A 624 -20.18 -6.83 22.32
N LYS A 625 -21.02 -5.85 22.70
CA LYS A 625 -20.74 -4.61 23.46
C LYS A 625 -20.61 -3.27 22.71
N VAL A 626 -21.20 -3.11 21.54
CA VAL A 626 -21.66 -1.79 21.07
C VAL A 626 -23.08 -2.00 20.55
N GLY A 627 -24.07 -1.42 21.23
CA GLY A 627 -25.47 -1.56 20.87
C GLY A 627 -25.69 -1.12 19.42
N MET A 628 -25.82 -2.08 18.52
CA MET A 628 -26.26 -1.86 17.16
C MET A 628 -27.61 -2.54 17.01
N VAL A 629 -28.60 -1.67 16.84
CA VAL A 629 -29.93 -1.98 16.35
C VAL A 629 -29.78 -2.77 15.04
N ASP A 630 -30.50 -3.89 14.94
CA ASP A 630 -30.56 -4.73 13.73
C ASP A 630 -30.78 -3.87 12.48
N GLU A 631 -30.10 -4.25 11.40
CA GLU A 631 -30.18 -3.61 10.09
C GLU A 631 -31.64 -3.54 9.59
N ASP A 632 -32.43 -4.57 9.91
CA ASP A 632 -33.87 -4.65 9.64
C ASP A 632 -34.69 -3.67 10.48
N ASN A 633 -34.32 -3.49 11.76
CA ASN A 633 -34.97 -2.51 12.64
C ASN A 633 -34.67 -1.07 12.21
N PHE A 634 -33.50 -0.77 11.64
CA PHE A 634 -33.17 0.59 11.20
C PHE A 634 -33.86 0.96 9.89
N ILE A 635 -34.07 0.00 8.98
CA ILE A 635 -34.88 0.20 7.77
C ILE A 635 -36.36 0.36 8.16
N ASP A 636 -36.89 -0.46 9.07
CA ASP A 636 -38.24 -0.31 9.63
C ASP A 636 -38.41 1.04 10.36
N GLU A 637 -37.40 1.52 11.09
CA GLU A 637 -37.46 2.80 11.80
C GLU A 637 -37.34 4.00 10.84
N LEU A 638 -36.58 3.86 9.75
CA LEU A 638 -36.53 4.85 8.68
C LEU A 638 -37.83 4.86 7.87
N GLU A 639 -38.45 3.71 7.59
CA GLU A 639 -39.77 3.64 6.95
C GLU A 639 -40.87 4.22 7.86
N LYS A 640 -40.81 3.99 9.17
CA LYS A 640 -41.70 4.66 10.16
C LYS A 640 -41.51 6.17 10.22
N GLN A 641 -40.28 6.67 10.05
CA GLN A 641 -40.01 8.11 9.99
C GLN A 641 -40.37 8.73 8.62
N THR A 642 -40.45 7.91 7.57
CA THR A 642 -40.82 8.29 6.22
C THR A 642 -42.29 7.95 5.92
N ASP A 643 -43.12 7.82 6.95
CA ASP A 643 -44.56 7.65 6.76
C ASP A 643 -45.17 8.98 6.30
N ALA A 644 -45.25 9.12 4.97
CA ALA A 644 -45.85 10.26 4.28
C ALA A 644 -47.30 10.52 4.74
N ASP A 645 -47.98 9.52 5.31
CA ASP A 645 -49.33 9.66 5.82
C ASP A 645 -49.39 10.30 7.22
N ALA A 646 -48.35 10.13 8.05
CA ALA A 646 -48.24 10.82 9.33
C ALA A 646 -47.95 12.32 9.13
N ILE A 647 -47.14 12.67 8.12
CA ILE A 647 -46.88 14.05 7.73
C ILE A 647 -48.14 14.69 7.10
N ARG A 648 -48.86 13.98 6.21
CA ARG A 648 -50.14 14.46 5.66
C ARG A 648 -51.19 14.73 6.74
N ARG A 649 -51.37 13.82 7.70
CA ARG A 649 -52.32 14.02 8.82
C ARG A 649 -51.95 15.22 9.68
N ARG A 650 -50.66 15.50 9.86
CA ARG A 650 -50.19 16.65 10.66
C ARG A 650 -50.32 17.97 9.92
N ILE A 651 -50.13 17.97 8.60
CA ILE A 651 -50.42 19.12 7.73
C ILE A 651 -51.92 19.41 7.72
N SER A 652 -52.78 18.41 7.51
CA SER A 652 -54.24 18.60 7.54
C SER A 652 -54.76 19.05 8.90
N ALA A 653 -54.16 18.57 10.01
CA ALA A 653 -54.51 19.03 11.35
C ALA A 653 -54.06 20.47 11.64
N LEU A 654 -52.97 20.93 11.00
CA LEU A 654 -52.50 22.31 11.09
C LEU A 654 -53.34 23.26 10.21
N GLU A 655 -53.77 22.80 9.04
CA GLU A 655 -54.69 23.54 8.15
C GLU A 655 -56.06 23.73 8.82
N MET A 656 -56.62 22.67 9.44
CA MET A 656 -57.88 22.75 10.17
C MET A 656 -57.80 23.68 11.40
N ARG A 657 -56.66 23.71 12.10
CA ARG A 657 -56.43 24.67 13.21
C ARG A 657 -56.29 26.11 12.73
N ARG A 658 -55.78 26.31 11.51
CA ARG A 658 -55.67 27.64 10.89
C ARG A 658 -57.03 28.18 10.47
N GLU A 659 -57.91 27.33 9.91
CA GLU A 659 -59.30 27.69 9.60
C GLU A 659 -60.12 28.05 10.85
N ILE A 660 -59.92 27.33 11.96
CA ILE A 660 -60.58 27.65 13.24
C ILE A 660 -60.08 29.00 13.79
N ALA A 661 -58.78 29.29 13.69
CA ALA A 661 -58.22 30.56 14.15
C ALA A 661 -58.62 31.76 13.27
N GLU A 662 -58.91 31.55 11.98
CA GLU A 662 -59.41 32.59 11.06
C GLU A 662 -60.92 32.83 11.21
N HIS A 663 -61.66 31.97 11.92
CA HIS A 663 -63.08 32.16 12.26
C HIS A 663 -63.34 32.69 13.69
N GLU A 664 -62.30 32.79 14.54
CA GLU A 664 -62.37 33.43 15.86
C GLU A 664 -61.84 34.88 15.89
N VAL A 665 -61.63 35.49 14.72
CA VAL A 665 -61.43 36.93 14.51
C VAL A 665 -62.59 37.48 13.69
#